data_AF-A0A7W6A931-F1
#
_entry.id   AF-A0A7W6A931-F1
#
_cell.length_a   1.000
_cell.length_b   1.000
_cell.length_c   1.000
_cell.angle_alpha   90.00
_cell.angle_beta   90.00
_cell.angle_gamma   90.00
#
_symmetry.space_group_name_H-M   'P 1'
#
loop_
_entity.id
_entity.type
_entity.pdbx_description
1 polymer ?
#
loop_
_entity_poly.entity_id
_entity_poly.type
_entity_poly.pdbx_seq_one_letter_code
_entity_poly.pdbx_strand_id
1 'polypeptide(L)'
;MLNGFPVVPVIVGLFLLGFAAAFVRWFLVPARKLDRVLDDINARLDSERAAGGIELTGCFADDEKILSIWREFKETLHVQKELDPTTGEMKVKAVRSTVPAEAYLSTHAVVDARVHTEFFKHLPGIFTGIGIIGTFSGLLTGLRTFQISEDSGVVRNSLTSLLHGVSEAFFVSAAAILLAMIATVLEKYLLNRLYGKLARLAHTVDETYIAGAGEEYLARLVSSSEESASQTRILKDALVSDLKEILTDLAERQIEATNTRSSELGASIAGALTDALKTPLDQIAGAVGQVSQDQSSAVTSLLTDVLASFSERLEKMFGSQLSGIGDMQQRTVDAMQTAVAKLQELTDNVEAAGTRTTDAMATRIEESVKAIEARQAATTDELRAVLGEIRSTTGTMQAETQERLQAMLTEMGERMTEAVTAFERQAAERSRLASEEDSRRVEQTVGHVGRMRDSVDGLSSGVAELLEASKEMASRVERATHDAFVRLNGGADTLLAAASRFEASGKDAASSFDRVAGVTSGLAEAAGSVAGAARGLDGVVADHRAARDSVAAMVESLRGTVEAASREASITADVLGRIEGASQKLAAAQAEADGFLDEVAEVIEQSHLKFAEGMKGTVVEANRQFHKELTSATGLLKEAIQELESAVTPATRHAA
;
A
#
# COMPACT_ATOMS: atom_id res chain seq x y z
N MET A 1 -6.40 -86.81 -29.71
CA MET A 1 -7.60 -86.04 -30.10
C MET A 1 -7.55 -84.58 -29.64
N LEU A 2 -6.41 -83.87 -29.77
CA LEU A 2 -6.27 -82.47 -29.32
C LEU A 2 -5.60 -81.54 -30.36
N ASN A 3 -5.40 -82.00 -31.60
CA ASN A 3 -4.71 -81.23 -32.66
C ASN A 3 -5.64 -80.36 -33.54
N GLY A 4 -6.80 -79.94 -33.01
CA GLY A 4 -7.78 -79.18 -33.80
C GLY A 4 -8.48 -78.03 -33.06
N PHE A 5 -8.11 -77.75 -31.81
CA PHE A 5 -8.68 -76.60 -31.09
C PHE A 5 -7.84 -75.35 -31.40
N PRO A 6 -8.47 -74.22 -31.80
CA PRO A 6 -7.78 -72.95 -31.98
C PRO A 6 -7.43 -72.36 -30.61
N VAL A 7 -6.43 -72.93 -29.94
CA VAL A 7 -6.01 -72.57 -28.57
C VAL A 7 -5.62 -71.08 -28.48
N VAL A 8 -4.95 -70.56 -29.51
CA VAL A 8 -4.45 -69.18 -29.54
C VAL A 8 -5.60 -68.14 -29.63
N PRO A 9 -6.54 -68.21 -30.59
CA PRO A 9 -7.70 -67.32 -30.63
C PRO A 9 -8.53 -67.35 -29.33
N VAL A 10 -8.70 -68.52 -28.72
CA VAL A 10 -9.46 -68.66 -27.47
C VAL A 10 -8.75 -67.96 -26.31
N ILE A 11 -7.43 -68.12 -26.19
CA ILE A 11 -6.65 -67.43 -25.15
C ILE A 11 -6.72 -65.91 -25.34
N VAL A 12 -6.51 -65.42 -26.57
CA VAL A 12 -6.60 -63.99 -26.90
C VAL A 12 -8.00 -63.45 -26.58
N GLY A 13 -9.05 -64.19 -26.95
CA GLY A 13 -10.44 -63.85 -26.64
C GLY A 13 -10.71 -63.79 -25.13
N LEU A 14 -10.16 -64.72 -24.34
CA LEU A 14 -10.27 -64.70 -22.87
C LEU A 14 -9.57 -63.49 -22.26
N PHE A 15 -8.40 -63.09 -22.76
CA PHE A 15 -7.73 -61.87 -22.30
C PHE A 15 -8.55 -60.62 -22.65
N LEU A 16 -9.06 -60.51 -23.88
CA LEU A 16 -9.92 -59.39 -24.30
C LEU A 16 -11.18 -59.30 -23.42
N LEU A 17 -11.85 -60.43 -23.16
CA LEU A 17 -13.02 -60.49 -22.29
C LEU A 17 -12.68 -60.16 -20.84
N GLY A 18 -11.53 -60.63 -20.34
CA GLY A 18 -11.04 -60.33 -18.98
C GLY A 18 -10.80 -58.84 -18.78
N PHE A 19 -10.10 -58.19 -19.71
CA PHE A 19 -9.87 -56.75 -19.68
C PHE A 19 -11.16 -55.94 -19.88
N ALA A 20 -12.08 -56.40 -20.74
CA ALA A 20 -13.39 -55.77 -20.89
C ALA A 20 -14.24 -55.89 -19.60
N ALA A 21 -14.23 -57.05 -18.94
CA ALA A 21 -14.91 -57.24 -17.66
C ALA A 21 -14.28 -56.39 -16.55
N ALA A 22 -12.95 -56.27 -16.52
CA ALA A 22 -12.23 -55.38 -15.61
C ALA A 22 -12.61 -53.91 -15.84
N PHE A 23 -12.69 -53.47 -17.11
CA PHE A 23 -13.16 -52.12 -17.46
C PHE A 23 -14.60 -51.88 -17.00
N VAL A 24 -15.50 -52.84 -17.19
CA VAL A 24 -16.88 -52.71 -16.71
C VAL A 24 -16.92 -52.61 -15.18
N ARG A 25 -16.21 -53.48 -14.48
CA ARG A 25 -16.29 -53.62 -13.02
C ARG A 25 -15.54 -52.52 -12.26
N TRP A 26 -14.37 -52.10 -12.74
CA TRP A 26 -13.49 -51.17 -12.02
C TRP A 26 -13.49 -49.75 -12.57
N PHE A 27 -13.95 -49.53 -13.81
CA PHE A 27 -14.10 -48.19 -14.36
C PHE A 27 -15.58 -47.79 -14.49
N LEU A 28 -16.38 -48.49 -15.31
CA LEU A 28 -17.76 -48.09 -15.63
C LEU A 28 -18.70 -48.09 -14.42
N VAL A 29 -18.64 -49.11 -13.56
CA VAL A 29 -19.51 -49.19 -12.37
C VAL A 29 -19.19 -48.08 -11.35
N PRO A 30 -17.92 -47.89 -10.93
CA PRO A 30 -17.54 -46.78 -10.06
C PRO A 30 -17.82 -45.41 -10.68
N ALA A 31 -17.54 -45.21 -11.96
CA ALA A 31 -17.80 -43.96 -12.65
C ALA A 31 -19.29 -43.62 -12.68
N ARG A 32 -20.17 -44.58 -12.98
CA ARG A 32 -21.63 -44.37 -12.93
C ARG A 32 -22.17 -44.15 -11.53
N LYS A 33 -21.55 -44.78 -10.51
CA LYS A 33 -21.93 -44.53 -9.11
C LYS A 33 -21.55 -43.10 -8.72
N LEU A 34 -20.33 -42.68 -9.00
CA LEU A 34 -19.85 -41.32 -8.71
C LEU A 34 -20.66 -40.27 -9.47
N ASP A 35 -21.05 -40.58 -10.70
CA ASP A 35 -21.86 -39.71 -11.55
C ASP A 35 -23.25 -39.41 -10.96
N ARG A 36 -23.89 -40.40 -10.32
CA ARG A 36 -25.15 -40.21 -9.58
C ARG A 36 -24.94 -39.44 -8.29
N VAL A 37 -23.88 -39.78 -7.55
CA VAL A 37 -23.52 -39.08 -6.30
C VAL A 37 -23.28 -37.60 -6.56
N LEU A 38 -22.54 -37.24 -7.61
CA LEU A 38 -22.31 -35.84 -7.97
C LEU A 38 -23.58 -35.13 -8.45
N ASP A 39 -24.51 -35.82 -9.11
CA ASP A 39 -25.82 -35.25 -9.45
C ASP A 39 -26.65 -34.97 -8.20
N ASP A 40 -26.73 -35.93 -7.29
CA ASP A 40 -27.51 -35.80 -6.04
C ASP A 40 -26.94 -34.68 -5.16
N ILE A 41 -25.61 -34.58 -5.04
CA ILE A 41 -24.94 -33.50 -4.29
C ILE A 41 -25.22 -32.15 -4.95
N ASN A 42 -25.06 -32.02 -6.26
CA ASN A 42 -25.34 -30.76 -6.97
C ASN A 42 -26.81 -30.33 -6.80
N ALA A 43 -27.76 -31.27 -6.91
CA ALA A 43 -29.18 -30.98 -6.71
C ALA A 43 -29.49 -30.52 -5.28
N ARG A 44 -28.87 -31.13 -4.27
CA ARG A 44 -29.01 -30.71 -2.86
C ARG A 44 -28.44 -29.33 -2.62
N LEU A 45 -27.24 -29.06 -3.15
CA LEU A 45 -26.60 -27.75 -3.05
C LEU A 45 -27.42 -26.64 -3.69
N ASP A 46 -27.95 -26.88 -4.89
CA ASP A 46 -28.84 -25.94 -5.57
C ASP A 46 -30.10 -25.66 -4.73
N SER A 47 -30.66 -26.70 -4.09
CA SER A 47 -31.84 -26.54 -3.23
C SER A 47 -31.57 -25.80 -1.92
N GLU A 48 -30.46 -26.09 -1.24
CA GLU A 48 -30.03 -25.41 -0.01
C GLU A 48 -29.69 -23.95 -0.29
N ARG A 49 -28.99 -23.68 -1.39
CA ARG A 49 -28.68 -22.31 -1.81
C ARG A 49 -29.95 -21.53 -2.16
N ALA A 50 -30.91 -22.15 -2.85
CA ALA A 50 -32.20 -21.51 -3.13
C ALA A 50 -32.99 -21.19 -1.84
N ALA A 51 -32.80 -21.97 -0.78
CA ALA A 51 -33.33 -21.71 0.55
C ALA A 51 -32.53 -20.67 1.36
N GLY A 52 -31.39 -20.19 0.83
CA GLY A 52 -30.49 -19.25 1.52
C GLY A 52 -29.62 -19.92 2.59
N GLY A 53 -29.48 -21.25 2.56
CA GLY A 53 -28.65 -22.01 3.48
C GLY A 53 -27.16 -21.78 3.25
N ILE A 54 -26.43 -21.49 4.33
CA ILE A 54 -24.96 -21.27 4.31
C ILE A 54 -24.21 -22.55 4.76
N GLU A 55 -24.89 -23.46 5.46
CA GLU A 55 -24.29 -24.70 5.96
C GLU A 55 -24.49 -25.86 4.97
N LEU A 56 -23.51 -26.07 4.10
CA LEU A 56 -23.60 -27.07 3.03
C LEU A 56 -23.16 -28.49 3.46
N THR A 57 -22.72 -28.71 4.71
CA THR A 57 -22.21 -30.03 5.17
C THR A 57 -23.22 -31.16 4.98
N GLY A 58 -24.52 -30.90 5.15
CA GLY A 58 -25.57 -31.90 4.97
C GLY A 58 -25.69 -32.40 3.52
N CYS A 59 -25.27 -31.60 2.53
CA CYS A 59 -25.33 -31.98 1.12
C CYS A 59 -24.35 -33.10 0.76
N PHE A 60 -23.25 -33.23 1.50
CA PHE A 60 -22.17 -34.19 1.22
C PHE A 60 -22.27 -35.50 2.02
N ALA A 61 -23.31 -35.66 2.86
CA ALA A 61 -23.43 -36.79 3.79
C ALA A 61 -23.46 -38.17 3.13
N ASP A 62 -23.91 -38.24 1.87
CA ASP A 62 -24.08 -39.50 1.13
C ASP A 62 -22.77 -40.14 0.68
N ASP A 63 -21.65 -39.40 0.66
CA ASP A 63 -20.33 -39.91 0.28
C ASP A 63 -19.26 -39.49 1.29
N GLU A 64 -18.81 -40.44 2.11
CA GLU A 64 -17.84 -40.22 3.19
C GLU A 64 -16.52 -39.59 2.70
N LYS A 65 -16.07 -39.97 1.50
CA LYS A 65 -14.81 -39.47 0.93
C LYS A 65 -14.94 -38.03 0.44
N ILE A 66 -16.04 -37.67 -0.24
CA ILE A 66 -16.29 -36.26 -0.61
C ILE A 66 -16.54 -35.43 0.66
N LEU A 67 -17.25 -35.99 1.64
CA LEU A 67 -17.48 -35.35 2.93
C LEU A 67 -16.18 -35.04 3.68
N SER A 68 -15.20 -35.93 3.64
CA SER A 68 -13.87 -35.67 4.23
C SER A 68 -13.18 -34.48 3.57
N ILE A 69 -13.14 -34.46 2.22
CA ILE A 69 -12.56 -33.34 1.45
C ILE A 69 -13.31 -32.04 1.74
N TRP A 70 -14.64 -32.11 1.85
CA TRP A 70 -15.48 -30.98 2.24
C TRP A 70 -15.15 -30.47 3.65
N ARG A 71 -14.88 -31.35 4.62
CA ARG A 71 -14.51 -30.92 5.98
C ARG A 71 -13.19 -30.15 5.97
N GLU A 72 -12.21 -30.62 5.21
CA GLU A 72 -10.94 -29.91 5.03
C GLU A 72 -11.16 -28.53 4.39
N PHE A 73 -11.99 -28.44 3.35
CA PHE A 73 -12.37 -27.16 2.77
C PHE A 73 -13.13 -26.26 3.76
N LYS A 74 -14.04 -26.81 4.56
CA LYS A 74 -14.82 -26.07 5.57
C LYS A 74 -13.92 -25.39 6.62
N GLU A 75 -12.78 -25.98 6.96
CA GLU A 75 -11.81 -25.38 7.87
C GLU A 75 -11.18 -24.09 7.30
N THR A 76 -11.19 -23.92 5.98
CA THR A 76 -10.70 -22.71 5.31
C THR A 76 -11.74 -21.58 5.27
N LEU A 77 -13.01 -21.86 5.60
CA LEU A 77 -14.08 -20.87 5.57
C LEU A 77 -13.98 -19.92 6.76
N HIS A 78 -14.02 -18.62 6.48
CA HIS A 78 -13.96 -17.58 7.48
C HIS A 78 -15.36 -17.04 7.83
N VAL A 79 -15.75 -17.14 9.09
CA VAL A 79 -17.05 -16.67 9.59
C VAL A 79 -16.94 -15.22 10.08
N GLN A 80 -17.49 -14.27 9.33
CA GLN A 80 -17.56 -12.87 9.75
C GLN A 80 -18.76 -12.67 10.67
N LYS A 81 -18.50 -12.24 11.90
CA LYS A 81 -19.53 -11.89 12.88
C LYS A 81 -19.58 -10.37 13.06
N GLU A 82 -20.76 -9.79 12.99
CA GLU A 82 -21.02 -8.38 13.24
C GLU A 82 -21.95 -8.26 14.46
N LEU A 83 -21.73 -7.22 15.27
CA LEU A 83 -22.56 -6.96 16.43
C LEU A 83 -23.91 -6.41 15.96
N ASP A 84 -25.00 -7.11 16.23
CA ASP A 84 -26.34 -6.60 15.96
C ASP A 84 -26.63 -5.45 16.94
N PRO A 85 -26.76 -4.19 16.46
CA PRO A 85 -26.90 -3.02 17.33
C PRO A 85 -28.21 -3.03 18.13
N THR A 86 -29.16 -3.89 17.77
CA THR A 86 -30.47 -4.02 18.43
C THR A 86 -30.49 -5.09 19.52
N THR A 87 -29.73 -6.17 19.36
CA THR A 87 -29.72 -7.29 20.32
C THR A 87 -28.44 -7.39 21.14
N GLY A 88 -27.36 -6.70 20.73
CA GLY A 88 -26.05 -6.78 21.38
C GLY A 88 -25.34 -8.13 21.19
N GLU A 89 -25.86 -8.99 20.31
CA GLU A 89 -25.29 -10.31 20.01
C GLU A 89 -24.49 -10.28 18.71
N MET A 90 -23.41 -11.06 18.68
CA MET A 90 -22.58 -11.24 17.48
C MET A 90 -23.30 -12.17 16.49
N LYS A 91 -23.93 -11.61 15.46
CA LYS A 91 -24.57 -12.37 14.37
C LYS A 91 -23.60 -12.60 13.23
N VAL A 92 -23.67 -13.79 12.62
CA VAL A 92 -22.88 -14.11 11.41
C VAL A 92 -23.44 -13.29 10.24
N LYS A 93 -22.63 -12.36 9.73
CA LYS A 93 -22.97 -11.51 8.58
C LYS A 93 -22.73 -12.21 7.25
N ALA A 94 -21.60 -12.90 7.16
CA ALA A 94 -21.19 -13.62 5.95
C ALA A 94 -20.20 -14.73 6.29
N VAL A 95 -20.22 -15.81 5.52
CA VAL A 95 -19.15 -16.82 5.49
C VAL A 95 -18.40 -16.64 4.19
N ARG A 96 -17.09 -16.48 4.28
CA ARG A 96 -16.23 -16.17 3.13
C ARG A 96 -15.22 -17.28 2.88
N SER A 97 -14.90 -17.50 1.62
CA SER A 97 -13.85 -18.44 1.25
C SER A 97 -12.48 -17.76 1.21
N THR A 98 -11.47 -18.42 1.78
CA THR A 98 -10.07 -17.98 1.71
C THR A 98 -9.31 -18.63 0.54
N VAL A 99 -9.83 -19.74 0.02
CA VAL A 99 -9.25 -20.53 -1.08
C VAL A 99 -10.38 -20.97 -2.04
N PRO A 100 -10.17 -21.06 -3.37
CA PRO A 100 -11.17 -21.61 -4.28
C PRO A 100 -11.52 -23.07 -3.95
N ALA A 101 -12.78 -23.45 -4.07
CA ALA A 101 -13.26 -24.81 -3.77
C ALA A 101 -12.57 -25.89 -4.63
N GLU A 102 -12.20 -25.55 -5.88
CA GLU A 102 -11.50 -26.47 -6.79
C GLU A 102 -10.13 -26.93 -6.25
N ALA A 103 -9.49 -26.16 -5.36
CA ALA A 103 -8.21 -26.55 -4.76
C ALA A 103 -8.33 -27.84 -3.92
N TYR A 104 -9.48 -28.03 -3.25
CA TYR A 104 -9.78 -29.22 -2.47
C TYR A 104 -10.62 -30.23 -3.26
N LEU A 105 -11.69 -29.76 -3.91
CA LEU A 105 -12.58 -30.55 -4.78
C LEU A 105 -11.97 -30.74 -6.18
N SER A 106 -10.70 -31.13 -6.24
CA SER A 106 -9.97 -31.31 -7.49
C SER A 106 -10.40 -32.58 -8.24
N THR A 107 -10.23 -32.57 -9.56
CA THR A 107 -10.51 -33.72 -10.45
C THR A 107 -9.75 -34.98 -10.02
N HIS A 108 -8.50 -34.82 -9.59
CA HIS A 108 -7.67 -35.93 -9.14
C HIS A 108 -8.21 -36.56 -7.84
N ALA A 109 -8.53 -35.76 -6.83
CA ALA A 109 -8.96 -36.24 -5.52
C ALA A 109 -10.35 -36.87 -5.55
N VAL A 110 -11.27 -36.31 -6.34
CA VAL A 110 -12.67 -36.74 -6.36
C VAL A 110 -12.94 -37.80 -7.43
N VAL A 111 -12.37 -37.66 -8.62
CA VAL A 111 -12.69 -38.51 -9.79
C VAL A 111 -11.59 -39.52 -10.07
N ASP A 112 -10.37 -39.08 -10.40
CA ASP A 112 -9.36 -39.96 -11.00
C ASP A 112 -8.91 -41.10 -10.10
N ALA A 113 -8.71 -40.81 -8.81
CA ALA A 113 -8.35 -41.82 -7.81
C ALA A 113 -9.42 -42.91 -7.62
N ARG A 114 -10.70 -42.63 -7.94
CA ARG A 114 -11.80 -43.58 -7.72
C ARG A 114 -12.07 -44.47 -8.92
N VAL A 115 -11.91 -43.94 -10.12
CA VAL A 115 -12.16 -44.67 -11.37
C VAL A 115 -10.88 -45.26 -11.97
N HIS A 116 -9.72 -45.02 -11.35
CA HIS A 116 -8.41 -45.47 -11.81
C HIS A 116 -8.12 -45.02 -13.25
N THR A 117 -8.43 -43.75 -13.54
CA THR A 117 -8.31 -43.13 -14.88
C THR A 117 -6.95 -43.43 -15.52
N GLU A 118 -5.89 -43.41 -14.71
CA GLU A 118 -4.51 -43.59 -15.14
C GLU A 118 -4.19 -44.99 -15.70
N PHE A 119 -4.83 -46.04 -15.20
CA PHE A 119 -4.66 -47.38 -15.77
C PHE A 119 -5.48 -47.51 -17.05
N PHE A 120 -6.75 -47.08 -17.00
CA PHE A 120 -7.68 -47.29 -18.10
C PHE A 120 -7.42 -46.41 -19.32
N LYS A 121 -6.68 -45.29 -19.19
CA LYS A 121 -6.18 -44.50 -20.33
C LYS A 121 -5.32 -45.33 -21.30
N HIS A 122 -4.69 -46.40 -20.82
CA HIS A 122 -3.85 -47.30 -21.63
C HIS A 122 -4.60 -48.52 -22.15
N LEU A 123 -5.83 -48.76 -21.68
CA LEU A 123 -6.63 -49.93 -22.05
C LEU A 123 -6.86 -50.07 -23.57
N PRO A 124 -7.13 -48.99 -24.34
CA PRO A 124 -7.26 -49.09 -25.79
C PRO A 124 -5.98 -49.63 -26.45
N GLY A 125 -4.80 -49.21 -25.97
CA GLY A 125 -3.51 -49.70 -26.43
C GLY A 125 -3.27 -51.17 -26.07
N ILE A 126 -3.74 -51.61 -24.91
CA ILE A 126 -3.69 -53.02 -24.49
C ILE A 126 -4.57 -53.87 -25.42
N PHE A 127 -5.80 -53.43 -25.71
CA PHE A 127 -6.70 -54.14 -26.62
C PHE A 127 -6.11 -54.26 -28.03
N THR A 128 -5.60 -53.16 -28.60
CA THR A 128 -4.97 -53.21 -29.94
C THR A 128 -3.72 -54.08 -29.95
N GLY A 129 -2.88 -54.01 -28.92
CA GLY A 129 -1.69 -54.87 -28.76
C GLY A 129 -2.05 -56.35 -28.71
N ILE A 130 -3.05 -56.72 -27.91
CA ILE A 130 -3.57 -58.10 -27.83
C ILE A 130 -4.14 -58.54 -29.18
N GLY A 131 -4.87 -57.67 -29.88
CA GLY A 131 -5.38 -57.93 -31.23
C GLY A 131 -4.27 -58.21 -32.24
N ILE A 132 -3.21 -57.41 -32.23
CA ILE A 132 -2.02 -57.59 -33.10
C ILE A 132 -1.33 -58.93 -32.79
N ILE A 133 -1.08 -59.24 -31.52
CA ILE A 133 -0.48 -60.51 -31.10
C ILE A 133 -1.35 -61.70 -31.55
N GLY A 134 -2.67 -61.56 -31.46
CA GLY A 134 -3.63 -62.56 -31.94
C GLY A 134 -3.54 -62.79 -33.45
N THR A 135 -3.50 -61.72 -34.25
CA THR A 135 -3.35 -61.84 -35.71
C THR A 135 -2.01 -62.48 -36.09
N PHE A 136 -0.89 -62.03 -35.52
CA PHE A 136 0.42 -62.61 -35.80
C PHE A 136 0.51 -64.08 -35.40
N SER A 137 -0.05 -64.46 -34.25
CA SER A 137 -0.05 -65.85 -33.79
C SER A 137 -0.95 -66.73 -34.66
N GLY A 138 -2.08 -66.23 -35.14
CA GLY A 138 -2.94 -66.92 -36.09
C GLY A 138 -2.28 -67.12 -37.46
N LEU A 139 -1.59 -66.10 -37.98
CA LEU A 139 -0.77 -66.21 -39.20
C LEU A 139 0.36 -67.24 -39.05
N LEU A 140 1.09 -67.21 -37.93
CA LEU A 140 2.16 -68.16 -37.65
C LEU A 140 1.64 -69.61 -37.59
N THR A 141 0.47 -69.80 -36.98
CA THR A 141 -0.17 -71.12 -36.91
C THR A 141 -0.62 -71.59 -38.28
N GLY A 142 -1.26 -70.72 -39.07
CA GLY A 142 -1.67 -71.03 -40.44
C GLY A 142 -0.49 -71.42 -41.33
N LEU A 143 0.64 -70.71 -41.23
CA LEU A 143 1.87 -71.02 -41.97
C LEU A 143 2.50 -72.36 -41.53
N ARG A 144 2.43 -72.72 -40.25
CA ARG A 144 2.92 -74.02 -39.76
C ARG A 144 2.10 -75.21 -40.28
N THR A 145 0.81 -75.01 -40.53
CA THR A 145 -0.09 -76.05 -41.06
C THR A 145 -0.02 -76.16 -42.59
N PHE A 146 0.63 -75.20 -43.26
CA PHE A 146 0.80 -75.23 -44.71
C PHE A 146 1.78 -76.34 -45.14
N GLN A 147 1.28 -77.28 -45.92
CA GLN A 147 2.06 -78.39 -46.48
C GLN A 147 2.19 -78.22 -48.00
N ILE A 148 3.42 -78.35 -48.50
CA ILE A 148 3.76 -78.38 -49.93
C ILE A 148 3.85 -79.85 -50.35
N SER A 149 3.03 -80.27 -51.32
CA SER A 149 2.98 -81.64 -51.82
C SER A 149 2.73 -81.64 -53.34
N GLU A 150 3.14 -82.70 -54.05
CA GLU A 150 2.90 -82.83 -55.51
C GLU A 150 1.42 -83.11 -55.82
N ASP A 151 0.63 -83.55 -54.84
CA ASP A 151 -0.81 -83.73 -54.95
C ASP A 151 -1.56 -82.38 -54.84
N SER A 152 -2.18 -81.98 -55.95
CA SER A 152 -3.02 -80.78 -56.06
C SER A 152 -4.15 -80.71 -55.02
N GLY A 153 -4.67 -81.85 -54.54
CA GLY A 153 -5.72 -81.91 -53.53
C GLY A 153 -5.21 -81.54 -52.13
N VAL A 154 -4.01 -81.99 -51.77
CA VAL A 154 -3.36 -81.69 -50.48
C VAL A 154 -2.99 -80.21 -50.39
N VAL A 155 -2.47 -79.63 -51.48
CA VAL A 155 -2.14 -78.20 -51.55
C VAL A 155 -3.39 -77.32 -51.48
N ARG A 156 -4.50 -77.72 -52.14
CA ARG A 156 -5.76 -76.96 -52.06
C ARG A 156 -6.35 -76.98 -50.64
N ASN A 157 -6.29 -78.12 -49.95
CA ASN A 157 -6.77 -78.23 -48.58
C ASN A 157 -5.85 -77.49 -47.59
N SER A 158 -4.53 -77.54 -47.77
CA SER A 158 -3.58 -76.78 -46.94
C SER A 158 -3.73 -75.27 -47.13
N LEU A 159 -3.98 -74.80 -48.37
CA LEU A 159 -4.28 -73.40 -48.67
C LEU A 159 -5.61 -72.96 -48.04
N THR A 160 -6.64 -73.80 -48.11
CA THR A 160 -7.95 -73.51 -47.50
C THR A 160 -7.83 -73.38 -45.98
N SER A 161 -7.07 -74.28 -45.34
CA SER A 161 -6.81 -74.23 -43.89
C SER A 161 -5.97 -73.02 -43.48
N LEU A 162 -5.00 -72.61 -44.32
CA LEU A 162 -4.22 -71.39 -44.14
C LEU A 162 -5.15 -70.15 -44.18
N LEU A 163 -5.98 -70.03 -45.22
CA LEU A 163 -6.91 -68.91 -45.38
C LEU A 163 -7.92 -68.82 -44.25
N HIS A 164 -8.40 -69.96 -43.73
CA HIS A 164 -9.31 -69.99 -42.60
C HIS A 164 -8.65 -69.50 -41.31
N GLY A 165 -7.44 -70.00 -41.00
CA GLY A 165 -6.68 -69.56 -39.81
C GLY A 165 -6.28 -68.08 -39.87
N VAL A 166 -5.96 -67.57 -41.06
CA VAL A 166 -5.74 -66.14 -41.29
C VAL A 166 -7.03 -65.35 -41.02
N SER A 167 -8.16 -65.77 -41.61
CA SER A 167 -9.45 -65.09 -41.48
C SER A 167 -9.91 -64.99 -40.02
N GLU A 168 -9.83 -66.07 -39.24
CA GLU A 168 -10.16 -66.06 -37.80
C GLU A 168 -9.29 -65.07 -37.02
N ALA A 169 -7.99 -65.00 -37.33
CA ALA A 169 -7.05 -64.11 -36.66
C ALA A 169 -7.31 -62.62 -36.98
N PHE A 170 -7.83 -62.33 -38.18
CA PHE A 170 -8.30 -60.99 -38.55
C PHE A 170 -9.60 -60.61 -37.81
N PHE A 171 -10.54 -61.53 -37.64
CA PHE A 171 -11.77 -61.27 -36.87
C PHE A 171 -11.48 -60.93 -35.40
N VAL A 172 -10.55 -61.65 -34.76
CA VAL A 172 -10.13 -61.38 -33.38
C VAL A 172 -9.53 -59.98 -33.23
N SER A 173 -8.71 -59.54 -34.19
CA SER A 173 -8.15 -58.18 -34.17
C SER A 173 -9.18 -57.10 -34.47
N ALA A 174 -10.10 -57.34 -35.41
CA ALA A 174 -11.22 -56.44 -35.65
C ALA A 174 -12.09 -56.26 -34.38
N ALA A 175 -12.36 -57.34 -33.65
CA ALA A 175 -13.07 -57.29 -32.38
C ALA A 175 -12.28 -56.52 -31.30
N ALA A 176 -10.96 -56.72 -31.22
CA ALA A 176 -10.09 -56.00 -30.28
C ALA A 176 -10.05 -54.49 -30.56
N ILE A 177 -9.93 -54.08 -31.83
CA ILE A 177 -9.96 -52.68 -32.25
C ILE A 177 -11.34 -52.05 -31.96
N LEU A 178 -12.43 -52.79 -32.23
CA LEU A 178 -13.78 -52.34 -31.90
C LEU A 178 -13.95 -52.13 -30.39
N LEU A 179 -13.48 -53.08 -29.56
CA LEU A 179 -13.49 -52.94 -28.10
C LEU A 179 -12.65 -51.74 -27.64
N ALA A 180 -11.48 -51.51 -28.24
CA ALA A 180 -10.64 -50.34 -27.95
C ALA A 180 -11.35 -49.02 -28.24
N MET A 181 -12.03 -48.92 -29.40
CA MET A 181 -12.79 -47.72 -29.76
C MET A 181 -13.96 -47.50 -28.80
N ILE A 182 -14.74 -48.55 -28.51
CA ILE A 182 -15.88 -48.46 -27.57
C ILE A 182 -15.40 -48.06 -26.17
N ALA A 183 -14.34 -48.69 -25.66
CA ALA A 183 -13.77 -48.35 -24.36
C ALA A 183 -13.30 -46.90 -24.31
N THR A 184 -12.59 -46.42 -25.35
CA THR A 184 -12.11 -45.04 -25.43
C THR A 184 -13.27 -44.03 -25.41
N VAL A 185 -14.29 -44.24 -26.24
CA VAL A 185 -15.45 -43.33 -26.33
C VAL A 185 -16.21 -43.30 -25.00
N LEU A 186 -16.46 -44.47 -24.41
CA LEU A 186 -17.15 -44.56 -23.12
C LEU A 186 -16.33 -43.92 -21.99
N GLU A 187 -15.02 -44.16 -21.96
CA GLU A 187 -14.10 -43.58 -20.97
C GLU A 187 -14.13 -42.05 -21.05
N LYS A 188 -13.87 -41.47 -22.22
CA LYS A 188 -13.81 -40.01 -22.39
C LYS A 188 -15.17 -39.35 -22.17
N TYR A 189 -16.25 -39.97 -22.60
CA TYR A 189 -17.60 -39.43 -22.38
C TYR A 189 -17.96 -39.40 -20.90
N LEU A 190 -17.72 -40.48 -20.15
CA LEU A 190 -17.99 -40.51 -18.70
C LEU A 190 -17.08 -39.56 -17.92
N LEU A 191 -15.78 -39.51 -18.22
CA LEU A 191 -14.84 -38.63 -17.53
C LEU A 191 -15.20 -37.15 -17.75
N ASN A 192 -15.43 -36.72 -19.00
CA ASN A 192 -15.81 -35.34 -19.28
C ASN A 192 -17.11 -34.95 -18.56
N ARG A 193 -18.08 -35.86 -18.47
CA ARG A 193 -19.31 -35.65 -17.72
C ARG A 193 -19.05 -35.52 -16.21
N LEU A 194 -18.20 -36.38 -15.63
CA LEU A 194 -17.82 -36.30 -14.22
C LEU A 194 -17.06 -35.01 -13.91
N TYR A 195 -16.09 -34.62 -14.74
CA TYR A 195 -15.34 -33.38 -14.58
C TYR A 195 -16.25 -32.15 -14.69
N GLY A 196 -17.19 -32.14 -15.64
CA GLY A 196 -18.16 -31.06 -15.77
C GLY A 196 -19.06 -30.91 -14.54
N LYS A 197 -19.52 -32.04 -13.95
CA LYS A 197 -20.32 -32.02 -12.72
C LYS A 197 -19.52 -31.62 -11.49
N LEU A 198 -18.25 -32.01 -11.42
CA LEU A 198 -17.35 -31.60 -10.35
C LEU A 198 -17.00 -30.10 -10.44
N ALA A 199 -16.74 -29.59 -11.64
CA ALA A 199 -16.53 -28.16 -11.86
C ALA A 199 -17.77 -27.35 -11.46
N ARG A 200 -18.96 -27.84 -11.83
CA ARG A 200 -20.23 -27.25 -11.38
C ARG A 200 -20.36 -27.26 -9.86
N LEU A 201 -20.03 -28.38 -9.23
CA LEU A 201 -20.04 -28.54 -7.78
C LEU A 201 -19.14 -27.49 -7.10
N ALA A 202 -17.89 -27.40 -7.53
CA ALA A 202 -16.93 -26.43 -7.00
C ALA A 202 -17.42 -24.99 -7.22
N HIS A 203 -17.96 -24.69 -8.41
CA HIS A 203 -18.50 -23.37 -8.72
C HIS A 203 -19.71 -23.01 -7.84
N THR A 204 -20.67 -23.94 -7.64
CA THR A 204 -21.83 -23.69 -6.76
C THR A 204 -21.38 -23.45 -5.31
N VAL A 205 -20.33 -24.14 -4.85
CA VAL A 205 -19.72 -23.89 -3.53
C VAL A 205 -19.10 -22.49 -3.48
N ASP A 206 -18.29 -22.11 -4.47
CA ASP A 206 -17.64 -20.79 -4.53
C ASP A 206 -18.66 -19.65 -4.69
N GLU A 207 -19.77 -19.86 -5.39
CA GLU A 207 -20.85 -18.87 -5.46
C GLU A 207 -21.62 -18.73 -4.15
N THR A 208 -21.57 -19.72 -3.26
CA THR A 208 -22.20 -19.66 -1.93
C THR A 208 -21.34 -18.86 -0.94
N TYR A 209 -20.02 -18.89 -1.09
CA TYR A 209 -19.09 -18.18 -0.20
C TYR A 209 -18.31 -17.10 -0.94
N ILE A 210 -18.54 -15.84 -0.55
CA ILE A 210 -17.86 -14.70 -1.17
C ILE A 210 -16.35 -14.83 -0.96
N ALA A 211 -15.57 -14.85 -2.04
CA ALA A 211 -14.11 -14.85 -2.01
C ALA A 211 -13.53 -13.51 -1.51
N GLY A 212 -12.22 -13.44 -1.29
CA GLY A 212 -11.53 -12.18 -1.01
C GLY A 212 -11.36 -11.84 0.47
N ALA A 213 -11.51 -12.81 1.38
CA ALA A 213 -11.36 -12.56 2.81
C ALA A 213 -9.96 -12.01 3.14
N GLY A 214 -8.89 -12.59 2.56
CA GLY A 214 -7.51 -12.17 2.81
C GLY A 214 -7.22 -10.76 2.30
N GLU A 215 -7.69 -10.44 1.10
CA GLU A 215 -7.52 -9.15 0.44
C GLU A 215 -8.26 -8.03 1.18
N GLU A 216 -9.46 -8.31 1.71
CA GLU A 216 -10.18 -7.35 2.55
C GLU A 216 -9.51 -7.15 3.91
N TYR A 217 -8.94 -8.20 4.52
CA TYR A 217 -8.15 -8.04 5.74
C TYR A 217 -6.91 -7.19 5.51
N LEU A 218 -6.20 -7.39 4.39
CA LEU A 218 -5.08 -6.56 4.00
C LEU A 218 -5.54 -5.12 3.75
N ALA A 219 -6.65 -4.91 3.05
CA ALA A 219 -7.21 -3.59 2.81
C ALA A 219 -7.65 -2.89 4.11
N ARG A 220 -8.29 -3.61 5.04
CA ARG A 220 -8.66 -3.08 6.37
C ARG A 220 -7.44 -2.78 7.23
N LEU A 221 -6.40 -3.62 7.17
CA LEU A 221 -5.15 -3.38 7.88
C LEU A 221 -4.48 -2.09 7.37
N VAL A 222 -4.38 -1.95 6.04
CA VAL A 222 -3.87 -0.74 5.38
C VAL A 222 -4.72 0.47 5.76
N SER A 223 -6.05 0.38 5.64
CA SER A 223 -6.95 1.48 6.00
C SER A 223 -6.84 1.89 7.48
N SER A 224 -6.74 0.93 8.41
CA SER A 224 -6.51 1.25 9.82
C SER A 224 -5.14 1.87 10.08
N SER A 225 -4.13 1.50 9.28
CA SER A 225 -2.80 2.09 9.33
C SER A 225 -2.80 3.52 8.79
N GLU A 226 -3.52 3.78 7.69
CA GLU A 226 -3.73 5.13 7.15
C GLU A 226 -4.49 6.02 8.13
N GLU A 227 -5.55 5.49 8.75
CA GLU A 227 -6.33 6.20 9.76
C GLU A 227 -5.50 6.49 11.02
N SER A 228 -4.69 5.54 11.48
CA SER A 228 -3.77 5.73 12.60
C SER A 228 -2.69 6.79 12.29
N ALA A 229 -2.15 6.79 11.07
CA ALA A 229 -1.19 7.80 10.63
C ALA A 229 -1.83 9.21 10.57
N SER A 230 -3.08 9.30 10.09
CA SER A 230 -3.88 10.52 10.10
C SER A 230 -4.14 11.01 11.53
N GLN A 231 -4.60 10.13 12.43
CA GLN A 231 -4.82 10.47 13.83
C GLN A 231 -3.53 10.93 14.52
N THR A 232 -2.39 10.29 14.22
CA THR A 232 -1.09 10.71 14.75
C THR A 232 -0.72 12.12 14.30
N ARG A 233 -1.01 12.47 13.03
CA ARG A 233 -0.77 13.81 12.50
C ARG A 233 -1.68 14.86 13.16
N ILE A 234 -2.97 14.54 13.33
CA ILE A 234 -3.92 15.41 14.04
C ILE A 234 -3.47 15.62 15.49
N LEU A 235 -3.07 14.56 16.18
CA LEU A 235 -2.57 14.64 17.55
C LEU A 235 -1.32 15.52 17.64
N LYS A 236 -0.40 15.40 16.67
CA LYS A 236 0.79 16.25 16.58
C LYS A 236 0.42 17.72 16.41
N ASP A 237 -0.48 18.03 15.48
CA ASP A 237 -0.86 19.42 15.16
C ASP A 237 -1.64 20.06 16.32
N ALA A 238 -2.53 19.29 16.97
CA ALA A 238 -3.23 19.72 18.18
C ALA A 238 -2.26 19.97 19.34
N LEU A 239 -1.32 19.04 19.59
CA LEU A 239 -0.33 19.19 20.64
C LEU A 239 0.55 20.43 20.41
N VAL A 240 1.01 20.68 19.18
CA VAL A 240 1.83 21.86 18.84
C VAL A 240 1.04 23.16 19.02
N SER A 241 -0.24 23.18 18.63
CA SER A 241 -1.12 24.34 18.81
C SER A 241 -1.34 24.65 20.29
N ASP A 242 -1.74 23.66 21.08
CA ASP A 242 -2.00 23.82 22.51
C ASP A 242 -0.73 24.23 23.27
N LEU A 243 0.44 23.66 22.91
CA LEU A 243 1.70 24.04 23.52
C LEU A 243 2.08 25.50 23.21
N LYS A 244 1.83 25.96 21.98
CA LYS A 244 2.07 27.35 21.57
C LYS A 244 1.16 28.31 22.35
N GLU A 245 -0.11 27.97 22.53
CA GLU A 245 -1.05 28.75 23.32
C GLU A 245 -0.60 28.84 24.78
N ILE A 246 -0.25 27.71 25.41
CA ILE A 246 0.24 27.67 26.79
C ILE A 246 1.52 28.51 26.96
N LEU A 247 2.48 28.42 26.03
CA LEU A 247 3.71 29.21 26.08
C LEU A 247 3.46 30.71 25.89
N THR A 248 2.46 31.08 25.08
CA THR A 248 2.07 32.48 24.86
C THR A 248 1.37 33.05 26.09
N ASP A 249 0.40 32.32 26.68
CA ASP A 249 -0.28 32.71 27.93
C ASP A 249 0.73 32.83 29.09
N LEU A 250 1.70 31.92 29.20
CA LEU A 250 2.75 32.00 30.22
C LEU A 250 3.63 33.24 30.04
N ALA A 251 4.03 33.54 28.81
CA ALA A 251 4.83 34.73 28.50
C ALA A 251 4.06 36.03 28.81
N GLU A 252 2.78 36.07 28.45
CA GLU A 252 1.91 37.23 28.67
C GLU A 252 1.66 37.47 30.16
N ARG A 253 1.36 36.42 30.93
CA ARG A 253 1.26 36.50 32.40
C ARG A 253 2.56 36.92 33.06
N GLN A 254 3.71 36.48 32.55
CA GLN A 254 5.01 36.87 33.09
C GLN A 254 5.34 38.33 32.80
N ILE A 255 4.97 38.85 31.62
CA ILE A 255 5.08 40.28 31.28
C ILE A 255 4.16 41.11 32.18
N GLU A 256 2.92 40.67 32.38
CA GLU A 256 1.97 41.34 33.27
C GLU A 256 2.48 41.39 34.71
N ALA A 257 2.95 40.26 35.25
CA ALA A 257 3.57 40.18 36.57
C ALA A 257 4.82 41.08 36.68
N THR A 258 5.62 41.20 35.62
CA THR A 258 6.80 42.08 35.57
C THR A 258 6.40 43.55 35.55
N ASN A 259 5.32 43.92 34.86
CA ASN A 259 4.79 45.28 34.84
C ASN A 259 4.20 45.68 36.20
N THR A 260 3.40 44.80 36.83
CA THR A 260 2.88 45.03 38.20
C THR A 260 4.02 45.24 39.18
N ARG A 261 5.07 44.39 39.11
CA ARG A 261 6.24 44.50 39.99
C ARG A 261 7.09 45.73 39.70
N SER A 262 7.16 46.18 38.44
CA SER A 262 7.84 47.44 38.08
C SER A 262 7.09 48.65 38.59
N SER A 263 5.75 48.59 38.65
CA SER A 263 4.92 49.62 39.29
C SER A 263 5.12 49.63 40.81
N GLU A 264 5.13 48.46 41.47
CA GLU A 264 5.47 48.33 42.89
C GLU A 264 6.89 48.83 43.20
N LEU A 265 7.85 48.52 42.32
CA LEU A 265 9.21 49.03 42.42
C LEU A 265 9.24 50.56 42.30
N GLY A 266 8.50 51.14 41.36
CA GLY A 266 8.35 52.58 41.21
C GLY A 266 7.74 53.22 42.46
N ALA A 267 6.72 52.60 43.06
CA ALA A 267 6.12 53.04 44.30
C ALA A 267 7.08 52.93 45.50
N SER A 268 7.84 51.83 45.59
CA SER A 268 8.85 51.63 46.64
C SER A 268 10.02 52.60 46.49
N ILE A 269 10.46 52.90 45.26
CA ILE A 269 11.49 53.91 44.98
C ILE A 269 10.96 55.29 45.36
N ALA A 270 9.72 55.64 45.00
CA ALA A 270 9.10 56.92 45.37
C ALA A 270 8.95 57.08 46.89
N GLY A 271 8.52 56.02 47.58
CA GLY A 271 8.46 55.98 49.05
C GLY A 271 9.83 56.11 49.70
N ALA A 272 10.82 55.36 49.22
CA ALA A 272 12.19 55.43 49.71
C ALA A 272 12.86 56.77 49.40
N LEU A 273 12.60 57.40 48.24
CA LEU A 273 13.08 58.76 47.92
C LEU A 273 12.45 59.78 48.86
N THR A 274 11.15 59.63 49.15
CA THR A 274 10.42 60.50 50.07
C THR A 274 11.03 60.40 51.46
N ASP A 275 11.24 59.19 51.98
CA ASP A 275 11.87 58.99 53.29
C ASP A 275 13.35 59.40 53.32
N ALA A 276 14.10 59.14 52.26
CA ALA A 276 15.52 59.48 52.15
C ALA A 276 15.76 60.99 52.00
N LEU A 277 14.84 61.75 51.43
CA LEU A 277 14.93 63.21 51.29
C LEU A 277 14.30 63.95 52.47
N LYS A 278 13.27 63.39 53.11
CA LYS A 278 12.58 64.00 54.24
C LYS A 278 13.50 64.22 55.44
N THR A 279 14.25 63.20 55.86
CA THR A 279 15.12 63.33 57.05
C THR A 279 16.25 64.36 56.87
N PRO A 280 16.99 64.39 55.73
CA PRO A 280 17.98 65.45 55.49
C PRO A 280 17.37 66.84 55.33
N LEU A 281 16.20 66.96 54.70
CA LEU A 281 15.49 68.26 54.57
C LEU A 281 15.02 68.79 55.93
N ASP A 282 14.51 67.92 56.80
CA ASP A 282 14.15 68.28 58.18
C ASP A 282 15.39 68.67 58.99
N GLN A 283 16.53 68.00 58.80
CA GLN A 283 17.80 68.35 59.44
C GLN A 283 18.38 69.68 58.93
N ILE A 284 18.28 69.97 57.63
CA ILE A 284 18.67 71.26 57.05
C ILE A 284 17.75 72.38 57.57
N ALA A 285 16.44 72.15 57.64
CA ALA A 285 15.48 73.11 58.20
C ALA A 285 15.77 73.41 59.68
N GLY A 286 16.11 72.39 60.47
CA GLY A 286 16.53 72.54 61.87
C GLY A 286 17.87 73.28 62.02
N ALA A 287 18.87 72.98 61.18
CA ALA A 287 20.18 73.64 61.20
C ALA A 287 20.12 75.11 60.76
N VAL A 288 19.27 75.45 59.78
CA VAL A 288 19.04 76.83 59.31
C VAL A 288 18.27 77.66 60.36
N GLY A 289 17.38 77.05 61.14
CA GLY A 289 16.71 77.71 62.26
C GLY A 289 17.65 78.10 63.42
N GLN A 290 18.84 77.51 63.48
CA GLN A 290 19.76 77.63 64.62
C GLN A 290 21.04 78.46 64.31
N VAL A 291 21.30 78.81 63.05
CA VAL A 291 22.50 79.56 62.62
C VAL A 291 22.10 80.90 62.00
N SER A 292 21.97 81.94 62.83
CA SER A 292 21.70 83.31 62.38
C SER A 292 22.90 84.26 62.46
N GLN A 293 24.08 83.82 62.91
CA GLN A 293 25.29 84.65 62.93
C GLN A 293 26.56 83.78 62.98
N ASP A 294 27.39 83.87 61.93
CA ASP A 294 28.84 83.53 61.88
C ASP A 294 29.40 82.11 61.61
N GLN A 295 28.69 81.14 61.02
CA GLN A 295 29.36 79.87 60.59
C GLN A 295 28.94 79.34 59.21
N SER A 296 29.36 80.02 58.15
CA SER A 296 29.11 79.61 56.75
C SER A 296 29.83 78.31 56.35
N SER A 297 30.84 77.84 57.09
CA SER A 297 31.53 76.57 56.81
C SER A 297 30.76 75.34 57.28
N ALA A 298 29.96 75.47 58.36
CA ALA A 298 29.16 74.39 58.91
C ALA A 298 28.06 73.95 57.93
N VAL A 299 27.43 74.91 57.25
CA VAL A 299 26.40 74.66 56.24
C VAL A 299 26.98 73.94 55.01
N THR A 300 28.19 74.33 54.56
CA THR A 300 28.86 73.66 53.43
C THR A 300 29.27 72.23 53.78
N SER A 301 29.75 71.98 55.00
CA SER A 301 30.05 70.62 55.48
C SER A 301 28.79 69.76 55.57
N LEU A 302 27.68 70.31 56.10
CA LEU A 302 26.40 69.61 56.21
C LEU A 302 25.81 69.27 54.83
N LEU A 303 25.89 70.19 53.88
CA LEU A 303 25.46 69.93 52.49
C LEU A 303 26.35 68.89 51.81
N THR A 304 27.65 68.90 52.08
CA THR A 304 28.59 67.89 51.55
C THR A 304 28.32 66.51 52.13
N ASP A 305 28.06 66.41 53.45
CA ASP A 305 27.72 65.15 54.11
C ASP A 305 26.35 64.61 53.67
N VAL A 306 25.36 65.49 53.45
CA VAL A 306 24.04 65.10 52.91
C VAL A 306 24.15 64.62 51.46
N LEU A 307 24.94 65.29 50.61
CA LEU A 307 25.19 64.83 49.23
C LEU A 307 25.96 63.52 49.19
N ALA A 308 26.96 63.33 50.05
CA ALA A 308 27.71 62.08 50.18
C ALA A 308 26.80 60.94 50.65
N SER A 309 25.98 61.18 51.69
CA SER A 309 25.01 60.20 52.20
C SER A 309 23.93 59.86 51.17
N PHE A 310 23.45 60.84 50.41
CA PHE A 310 22.49 60.64 49.33
C PHE A 310 23.09 59.84 48.17
N SER A 311 24.34 60.14 47.77
CA SER A 311 25.06 59.40 46.73
C SER A 311 25.32 57.95 47.13
N GLU A 312 25.75 57.70 48.37
CA GLU A 312 25.98 56.34 48.88
C GLU A 312 24.68 55.53 48.94
N ARG A 313 23.56 56.14 49.38
CA ARG A 313 22.25 55.48 49.42
C ARG A 313 21.69 55.21 48.02
N LEU A 314 21.85 56.15 47.08
CA LEU A 314 21.49 55.94 45.68
C LEU A 314 22.31 54.81 45.06
N GLU A 315 23.63 54.79 45.28
CA GLU A 315 24.52 53.75 44.78
C GLU A 315 24.16 52.37 45.35
N LYS A 316 23.87 52.25 46.65
CA LYS A 316 23.45 50.99 47.27
C LYS A 316 22.09 50.50 46.77
N MET A 317 21.12 51.41 46.62
CA MET A 317 19.76 51.07 46.22
C MET A 317 19.69 50.69 44.74
N PHE A 318 20.39 51.41 43.86
CA PHE A 318 20.48 51.04 42.45
C PHE A 318 21.38 49.82 42.23
N GLY A 319 22.50 49.71 42.94
CA GLY A 319 23.44 48.59 42.80
C GLY A 319 22.84 47.24 43.19
N SER A 320 22.18 47.15 44.36
CA SER A 320 21.58 45.89 44.82
C SER A 320 20.35 45.47 44.02
N GLN A 321 19.51 46.43 43.60
CA GLN A 321 18.27 46.14 42.88
C GLN A 321 18.49 45.87 41.39
N LEU A 322 19.40 46.59 40.71
CA LEU A 322 19.78 46.29 39.32
C LEU A 322 20.51 44.94 39.23
N SER A 323 21.34 44.62 40.22
CA SER A 323 21.99 43.31 40.29
C SER A 323 20.95 42.18 40.44
N GLY A 324 19.93 42.35 41.29
CA GLY A 324 18.86 41.36 41.45
C GLY A 324 17.99 41.16 40.20
N ILE A 325 17.73 42.23 39.43
CA ILE A 325 17.03 42.15 38.14
C ILE A 325 17.88 41.41 37.11
N GLY A 326 19.17 41.73 37.02
CA GLY A 326 20.10 41.05 36.12
C GLY A 326 20.20 39.55 36.41
N ASP A 327 20.26 39.18 37.69
CA ASP A 327 20.36 37.79 38.13
C ASP A 327 19.09 36.97 37.82
N MET A 328 17.91 37.58 37.97
CA MET A 328 16.64 36.95 37.62
C MET A 328 16.43 36.85 36.11
N GLN A 329 16.82 37.89 35.36
CA GLN A 329 16.74 37.89 33.90
C GLN A 329 17.69 36.83 33.31
N GLN A 330 18.89 36.69 33.87
CA GLN A 330 19.84 35.62 33.52
C GLN A 330 19.24 34.22 33.78
N ARG A 331 18.64 34.00 34.97
CA ARG A 331 17.99 32.71 35.28
C ARG A 331 16.79 32.41 34.39
N THR A 332 16.06 33.43 33.95
CA THR A 332 14.93 33.27 33.01
C THR A 332 15.43 32.90 31.62
N VAL A 333 16.53 33.52 31.17
CA VAL A 333 17.20 33.17 29.92
C VAL A 333 17.73 31.73 29.96
N ASP A 334 18.38 31.32 31.07
CA ASP A 334 18.85 29.95 31.25
C ASP A 334 17.70 28.93 31.26
N ALA A 335 16.59 29.24 31.92
CA ALA A 335 15.40 28.38 31.94
C ALA A 335 14.75 28.26 30.55
N MET A 336 14.66 29.35 29.80
CA MET A 336 14.16 29.32 28.42
C MET A 336 15.11 28.57 27.48
N GLN A 337 16.42 28.78 27.59
CA GLN A 337 17.41 28.02 26.82
C GLN A 337 17.34 26.52 27.13
N THR A 338 17.14 26.16 28.41
CA THR A 338 16.97 24.77 28.84
C THR A 338 15.67 24.16 28.28
N ALA A 339 14.56 24.91 28.28
CA ALA A 339 13.29 24.45 27.71
C ALA A 339 13.38 24.26 26.19
N VAL A 340 14.03 25.19 25.47
CA VAL A 340 14.30 25.07 24.03
C VAL A 340 15.19 23.86 23.75
N ALA A 341 16.25 23.65 24.53
CA ALA A 341 17.12 22.47 24.39
C ALA A 341 16.36 21.16 24.61
N LYS A 342 15.47 21.10 25.61
CA LYS A 342 14.60 19.94 25.86
C LYS A 342 13.58 19.70 24.75
N LEU A 343 13.06 20.74 24.12
CA LEU A 343 12.17 20.63 22.94
C LEU A 343 12.92 20.15 21.70
N GLN A 344 14.15 20.63 21.49
CA GLN A 344 15.04 20.14 20.44
C GLN A 344 15.32 18.65 20.64
N GLU A 345 15.70 18.25 21.86
CA GLU A 345 15.96 16.86 22.24
C GLU A 345 14.72 15.96 22.06
N LEU A 346 13.51 16.46 22.31
CA LEU A 346 12.27 15.71 22.12
C LEU A 346 11.94 15.55 20.63
N THR A 347 12.21 16.57 19.82
CA THR A 347 12.07 16.52 18.36
C THR A 347 13.08 15.54 17.75
N ASP A 348 14.34 15.63 18.15
CA ASP A 348 15.41 14.73 17.73
C ASP A 348 15.11 13.28 18.17
N ASN A 349 14.59 13.07 19.37
CA ASN A 349 14.22 11.73 19.85
C ASN A 349 13.01 11.15 19.10
N VAL A 350 12.04 11.96 18.69
CA VAL A 350 10.89 11.52 17.89
C VAL A 350 11.32 11.16 16.47
N GLU A 351 12.17 11.97 15.85
CA GLU A 351 12.76 11.69 14.54
C GLU A 351 13.67 10.45 14.60
N ALA A 352 14.51 10.35 15.64
CA ALA A 352 15.35 9.20 15.91
C ALA A 352 14.54 7.94 16.26
N ALA A 353 13.37 8.05 16.89
CA ALA A 353 12.48 6.92 17.15
C ALA A 353 11.79 6.43 15.86
N GLY A 354 11.40 7.34 14.97
CA GLY A 354 10.87 6.99 13.65
C GLY A 354 11.90 6.27 12.78
N THR A 355 13.14 6.76 12.77
CA THR A 355 14.26 6.11 12.07
C THR A 355 14.71 4.81 12.75
N ARG A 356 14.85 4.76 14.09
CA ARG A 356 15.16 3.50 14.81
C ARG A 356 14.12 2.42 14.59
N THR A 357 12.85 2.76 14.49
CA THR A 357 11.80 1.77 14.23
C THR A 357 11.95 1.20 12.82
N THR A 358 12.33 2.03 11.86
CA THR A 358 12.58 1.64 10.47
C THR A 358 13.85 0.80 10.34
N ASP A 359 14.95 1.20 10.98
CA ASP A 359 16.21 0.46 11.02
C ASP A 359 16.04 -0.86 11.78
N ALA A 360 15.33 -0.86 12.92
CA ALA A 360 15.05 -2.09 13.66
C ALA A 360 14.23 -3.07 12.82
N MET A 361 13.27 -2.60 12.01
CA MET A 361 12.57 -3.47 11.06
C MET A 361 13.49 -4.00 9.96
N ALA A 362 14.37 -3.16 9.40
CA ALA A 362 15.33 -3.57 8.38
C ALA A 362 16.32 -4.62 8.93
N THR A 363 16.88 -4.40 10.12
CA THR A 363 17.75 -5.36 10.81
C THR A 363 17.02 -6.67 11.12
N ARG A 364 15.76 -6.61 11.55
CA ARG A 364 14.97 -7.82 11.86
C ARG A 364 14.67 -8.64 10.59
N ILE A 365 14.47 -7.97 9.46
CA ILE A 365 14.34 -8.62 8.15
C ILE A 365 15.67 -9.27 7.74
N GLU A 366 16.79 -8.57 7.90
CA GLU A 366 18.12 -9.10 7.60
C GLU A 366 18.49 -10.30 8.49
N GLU A 367 18.21 -10.24 9.80
CA GLU A 367 18.37 -11.36 10.72
C GLU A 367 17.47 -12.54 10.38
N SER A 368 16.22 -12.28 9.94
CA SER A 368 15.31 -13.32 9.50
C SER A 368 15.81 -14.03 8.25
N VAL A 369 16.38 -13.29 7.29
CA VAL A 369 17.00 -13.86 6.09
C VAL A 369 18.24 -14.69 6.45
N LYS A 370 19.13 -14.18 7.31
CA LYS A 370 20.29 -14.95 7.82
C LYS A 370 19.87 -16.21 8.59
N ALA A 371 18.79 -16.13 9.38
CA ALA A 371 18.24 -17.29 10.07
C ALA A 371 17.66 -18.34 9.10
N ILE A 372 17.05 -17.90 8.00
CA ILE A 372 16.58 -18.78 6.92
C ILE A 372 17.76 -19.45 6.21
N GLU A 373 18.81 -18.70 5.86
CA GLU A 373 20.03 -19.26 5.25
C GLU A 373 20.74 -20.26 6.18
N ALA A 374 20.88 -19.94 7.46
CA ALA A 374 21.46 -20.83 8.46
C ALA A 374 20.63 -22.11 8.63
N ARG A 375 19.29 -21.99 8.63
CA ARG A 375 18.39 -23.13 8.69
C ARG A 375 18.49 -23.98 7.42
N GLN A 376 18.63 -23.37 6.24
CA GLN A 376 18.79 -24.07 4.97
C GLN A 376 20.13 -24.83 4.90
N ALA A 377 21.20 -24.24 5.43
CA ALA A 377 22.49 -24.90 5.58
C ALA A 377 22.42 -26.08 6.58
N ALA A 378 21.76 -25.90 7.72
CA ALA A 378 21.55 -26.97 8.71
C ALA A 378 20.73 -28.14 8.14
N THR A 379 19.65 -27.86 7.41
CA THR A 379 18.86 -28.89 6.72
C THR A 379 19.67 -29.62 5.64
N THR A 380 20.59 -28.92 4.97
CA THR A 380 21.48 -29.54 3.98
C THR A 380 22.51 -30.47 4.63
N ASP A 381 23.04 -30.10 5.80
CA ASP A 381 23.94 -30.96 6.57
C ASP A 381 23.20 -32.15 7.21
N GLU A 382 21.96 -31.96 7.65
CA GLU A 382 21.10 -33.04 8.13
C GLU A 382 20.80 -34.06 7.02
N LEU A 383 20.52 -33.59 5.79
CA LEU A 383 20.39 -34.46 4.62
C LEU A 383 21.69 -35.22 4.29
N ARG A 384 22.86 -34.58 4.44
CA ARG A 384 24.16 -35.27 4.29
C ARG A 384 24.40 -36.30 5.40
N ALA A 385 23.99 -36.01 6.63
CA ALA A 385 24.10 -36.93 7.76
C ALA A 385 23.23 -38.17 7.54
N VAL A 386 21.96 -37.99 7.11
CA VAL A 386 21.04 -39.09 6.77
C VAL A 386 21.59 -39.92 5.60
N LEU A 387 22.16 -39.28 4.57
CA LEU A 387 22.82 -40.00 3.47
C LEU A 387 24.07 -40.78 3.94
N GLY A 388 24.81 -40.24 4.90
CA GLY A 388 25.93 -40.93 5.56
C GLY A 388 25.45 -42.15 6.37
N GLU A 389 24.34 -42.01 7.08
CA GLU A 389 23.73 -43.08 7.88
C GLU A 389 23.20 -44.21 7.00
N ILE A 390 22.57 -43.88 5.86
CA ILE A 390 22.15 -44.86 4.85
C ILE A 390 23.35 -45.64 4.27
N ARG A 391 24.47 -44.95 3.99
CA ARG A 391 25.71 -45.62 3.55
C ARG A 391 26.28 -46.53 4.63
N SER A 392 26.25 -46.10 5.88
CA SER A 392 26.73 -46.87 7.03
C SER A 392 25.87 -48.11 7.28
N THR A 393 24.54 -47.96 7.30
CA THR A 393 23.59 -49.09 7.43
C THR A 393 23.67 -50.07 6.26
N THR A 394 23.89 -49.57 5.05
CA THR A 394 24.13 -50.46 3.90
C THR A 394 25.43 -51.25 4.07
N GLY A 395 26.50 -50.60 4.57
CA GLY A 395 27.77 -51.26 4.86
C GLY A 395 27.68 -52.30 5.97
N THR A 396 26.96 -52.02 7.06
CA THR A 396 26.74 -52.98 8.16
C THR A 396 25.84 -54.14 7.73
N MET A 397 24.78 -53.90 6.96
CA MET A 397 23.98 -54.99 6.39
C MET A 397 24.82 -55.90 5.48
N GLN A 398 25.74 -55.34 4.69
CA GLN A 398 26.62 -56.12 3.82
C GLN A 398 27.62 -56.96 4.63
N ALA A 399 28.18 -56.39 5.70
CA ALA A 399 29.08 -57.08 6.63
C ALA A 399 28.36 -58.20 7.40
N GLU A 400 27.15 -57.95 7.91
CA GLU A 400 26.33 -58.95 8.61
C GLU A 400 25.91 -60.10 7.68
N THR A 401 25.63 -59.79 6.41
CA THR A 401 25.35 -60.80 5.39
C THR A 401 26.58 -61.65 5.09
N GLN A 402 27.77 -61.02 5.03
CA GLN A 402 29.04 -61.73 4.82
C GLN A 402 29.41 -62.61 6.02
N GLU A 403 29.17 -62.14 7.25
CA GLU A 403 29.38 -62.91 8.47
C GLU A 403 28.42 -64.11 8.57
N ARG A 404 27.14 -63.93 8.23
CA ARG A 404 26.17 -65.04 8.15
C ARG A 404 26.54 -66.07 7.07
N LEU A 405 27.01 -65.61 5.92
CA LEU A 405 27.50 -66.51 4.86
C LEU A 405 28.75 -67.28 5.33
N GLN A 406 29.66 -66.62 6.04
CA GLN A 406 30.85 -67.27 6.60
C GLN A 406 30.48 -68.30 7.67
N ALA A 407 29.56 -67.96 8.59
CA ALA A 407 29.06 -68.87 9.61
C ALA A 407 28.39 -70.10 8.99
N MET A 408 27.59 -69.91 7.93
CA MET A 408 26.94 -71.02 7.21
C MET A 408 27.96 -71.91 6.50
N LEU A 409 29.02 -71.33 5.94
CA LEU A 409 30.13 -72.08 5.33
C LEU A 409 30.96 -72.84 6.38
N THR A 410 31.17 -72.25 7.56
CA THR A 410 31.83 -72.92 8.69
C THR A 410 30.99 -74.09 9.20
N GLU A 411 29.68 -73.90 9.40
CA GLU A 411 28.78 -74.98 9.82
C GLU A 411 28.74 -76.11 8.79
N MET A 412 28.72 -75.77 7.49
CA MET A 412 28.78 -76.75 6.42
C MET A 412 30.13 -77.51 6.40
N GLY A 413 31.24 -76.80 6.67
CA GLY A 413 32.56 -77.39 6.82
C GLY A 413 32.64 -78.35 8.01
N GLU A 414 32.08 -77.96 9.15
CA GLU A 414 32.05 -78.77 10.37
C GLU A 414 31.25 -80.06 10.18
N ARG A 415 30.07 -79.97 9.55
CA ARG A 415 29.26 -81.16 9.20
C ARG A 415 29.95 -82.05 8.18
N MET A 416 30.74 -81.49 7.27
CA MET A 416 31.54 -82.26 6.33
C MET A 416 32.69 -82.98 7.04
N THR A 417 33.36 -82.33 8.00
CA THR A 417 34.39 -82.95 8.83
C THR A 417 33.83 -84.05 9.74
N GLU A 418 32.63 -83.86 10.32
CA GLU A 418 31.90 -84.89 11.06
C GLU A 418 31.53 -86.09 10.18
N ALA A 419 31.07 -85.84 8.94
CA ALA A 419 30.76 -86.90 7.99
C ALA A 419 32.01 -87.70 7.58
N VAL A 420 33.15 -87.03 7.40
CA VAL A 420 34.44 -87.67 7.06
C VAL A 420 34.99 -88.47 8.25
N THR A 421 34.93 -87.95 9.47
CA THR A 421 35.35 -88.70 10.67
C THR A 421 34.41 -89.86 11.01
N ALA A 422 33.11 -89.75 10.70
CA ALA A 422 32.17 -90.86 10.76
C ALA A 422 32.51 -91.94 9.71
N PHE A 423 32.93 -91.53 8.51
CA PHE A 423 33.42 -92.43 7.47
C PHE A 423 34.74 -93.14 7.86
N GLU A 424 35.70 -92.42 8.44
CA GLU A 424 36.96 -93.01 8.92
C GLU A 424 36.75 -93.97 10.09
N ARG A 425 35.85 -93.65 11.04
CA ARG A 425 35.44 -94.59 12.10
C ARG A 425 34.79 -95.85 11.52
N GLN A 426 33.91 -95.70 10.53
CA GLN A 426 33.24 -96.82 9.88
C GLN A 426 34.20 -97.68 9.03
N ALA A 427 35.23 -97.07 8.45
CA ALA A 427 36.30 -97.76 7.73
C ALA A 427 37.27 -98.49 8.67
N ALA A 428 37.60 -97.90 9.83
CA ALA A 428 38.41 -98.52 10.87
C ALA A 428 37.69 -99.71 11.53
N GLU A 429 36.38 -99.61 11.77
CA GLU A 429 35.53 -100.70 12.27
C GLU A 429 35.46 -101.87 11.26
N ARG A 430 35.34 -101.56 9.96
CA ARG A 430 35.33 -102.55 8.87
C ARG A 430 36.68 -103.23 8.64
N SER A 431 37.80 -102.52 8.84
CA SER A 431 39.15 -103.11 8.72
C SER A 431 39.43 -104.13 9.81
N ARG A 432 38.91 -103.90 11.03
CA ARG A 432 39.01 -104.85 12.14
C ARG A 432 38.15 -106.11 11.95
N LEU A 433 37.02 -105.97 11.26
CA LEU A 433 36.06 -107.06 10.97
C LEU A 433 36.35 -107.79 9.64
N ALA A 434 37.29 -107.30 8.83
CA ALA A 434 37.68 -107.92 7.55
C ALA A 434 38.72 -109.04 7.67
N SER A 435 39.24 -109.32 8.88
CA SER A 435 40.29 -110.34 9.06
C SER A 435 39.78 -111.76 9.32
N GLU A 436 38.46 -112.02 9.39
CA GLU A 436 38.02 -113.29 9.98
C GLU A 436 37.08 -114.24 9.23
N GLU A 437 36.35 -113.94 8.15
CA GLU A 437 35.75 -115.08 7.41
C GLU A 437 35.16 -114.76 6.03
N ASP A 438 35.94 -115.14 5.01
CA ASP A 438 35.64 -115.15 3.59
C ASP A 438 34.91 -116.44 3.16
N SER A 439 33.71 -116.71 3.71
CA SER A 439 32.94 -117.89 3.28
C SER A 439 31.43 -117.81 3.58
N ARG A 440 30.70 -116.93 2.87
CA ARG A 440 29.29 -117.13 2.43
C ARG A 440 28.72 -115.90 1.71
N ARG A 441 29.34 -115.54 0.58
CA ARG A 441 28.67 -114.74 -0.46
C ARG A 441 27.88 -115.70 -1.35
N VAL A 442 26.55 -115.55 -1.37
CA VAL A 442 25.67 -115.66 -2.57
C VAL A 442 24.19 -115.48 -2.19
N GLU A 443 23.79 -115.55 -0.91
CA GLU A 443 22.35 -115.56 -0.57
C GLU A 443 21.71 -114.21 -0.19
N GLN A 444 22.48 -113.13 -0.01
CA GLN A 444 21.93 -111.82 0.41
C GLN A 444 21.84 -110.73 -0.68
N THR A 445 22.15 -111.07 -1.94
CA THR A 445 22.22 -110.10 -3.05
C THR A 445 20.86 -109.49 -3.43
N VAL A 446 19.73 -110.15 -3.13
CA VAL A 446 18.39 -109.67 -3.51
C VAL A 446 17.85 -108.58 -2.54
N GLY A 447 18.23 -108.63 -1.26
CA GLY A 447 17.76 -107.68 -0.23
C GLY A 447 18.52 -106.34 -0.17
N HIS A 448 19.68 -106.25 -0.84
CA HIS A 448 20.44 -104.99 -0.94
C HIS A 448 20.05 -104.15 -2.17
N VAL A 449 19.63 -104.77 -3.27
CA VAL A 449 19.19 -104.03 -4.48
C VAL A 449 17.83 -103.34 -4.25
N GLY A 450 16.94 -103.92 -3.45
CA GLY A 450 15.66 -103.29 -3.07
C GLY A 450 15.85 -102.01 -2.24
N ARG A 451 16.69 -102.05 -1.19
CA ARG A 451 16.97 -100.87 -0.36
C ARG A 451 17.77 -99.79 -1.09
N MET A 452 18.62 -100.17 -2.05
CA MET A 452 19.33 -99.21 -2.89
C MET A 452 18.39 -98.50 -3.86
N ARG A 453 17.35 -99.19 -4.36
CA ARG A 453 16.28 -98.59 -5.18
C ARG A 453 15.46 -97.58 -4.38
N ASP A 454 15.09 -97.91 -3.14
CA ASP A 454 14.33 -97.01 -2.26
C ASP A 454 15.14 -95.77 -1.84
N SER A 455 16.45 -95.92 -1.58
CA SER A 455 17.32 -94.76 -1.31
C SER A 455 17.57 -93.89 -2.54
N VAL A 456 17.62 -94.45 -3.75
CA VAL A 456 17.75 -93.67 -4.99
C VAL A 456 16.45 -92.94 -5.34
N ASP A 457 15.28 -93.55 -5.08
CA ASP A 457 13.98 -92.86 -5.20
C ASP A 457 13.86 -91.72 -4.16
N GLY A 458 14.31 -91.93 -2.92
CA GLY A 458 14.35 -90.89 -1.90
C GLY A 458 15.30 -89.73 -2.24
N LEU A 459 16.49 -90.04 -2.79
CA LEU A 459 17.44 -89.02 -3.25
C LEU A 459 16.89 -88.25 -4.46
N SER A 460 16.22 -88.93 -5.39
CA SER A 460 15.60 -88.29 -6.55
C SER A 460 14.46 -87.37 -6.15
N SER A 461 13.65 -87.75 -5.15
CA SER A 461 12.60 -86.91 -4.61
C SER A 461 13.18 -85.68 -3.89
N GLY A 462 14.23 -85.86 -3.08
CA GLY A 462 14.88 -84.75 -2.38
C GLY A 462 15.59 -83.76 -3.31
N VAL A 463 16.19 -84.24 -4.41
CA VAL A 463 16.79 -83.38 -5.44
C VAL A 463 15.71 -82.62 -6.23
N ALA A 464 14.55 -83.23 -6.50
CA ALA A 464 13.43 -82.54 -7.12
C ALA A 464 12.87 -81.43 -6.22
N GLU A 465 12.76 -81.70 -4.92
CA GLU A 465 12.28 -80.73 -3.92
C GLU A 465 13.26 -79.57 -3.73
N LEU A 466 14.57 -79.85 -3.72
CA LEU A 466 15.63 -78.82 -3.67
C LEU A 466 15.67 -77.96 -4.94
N LEU A 467 15.49 -78.57 -6.12
CA LEU A 467 15.41 -77.83 -7.40
C LEU A 467 14.21 -76.90 -7.41
N GLU A 468 13.08 -77.31 -6.84
CA GLU A 468 11.89 -76.48 -6.79
C GLU A 468 12.00 -75.36 -5.76
N ALA A 469 12.59 -75.62 -4.59
CA ALA A 469 12.94 -74.59 -3.63
C ALA A 469 13.94 -73.56 -4.19
N SER A 470 14.93 -74.02 -4.98
CA SER A 470 15.91 -73.15 -5.64
C SER A 470 15.27 -72.29 -6.74
N LYS A 471 14.34 -72.84 -7.54
CA LYS A 471 13.55 -72.05 -8.51
C LYS A 471 12.66 -71.04 -7.82
N GLU A 472 12.03 -71.40 -6.70
CA GLU A 472 11.20 -70.48 -5.93
C GLU A 472 12.03 -69.33 -5.36
N MET A 473 13.24 -69.62 -4.85
CA MET A 473 14.16 -68.60 -4.36
C MET A 473 14.63 -67.67 -5.48
N ALA A 474 15.01 -68.21 -6.65
CA ALA A 474 15.37 -67.41 -7.81
C ALA A 474 14.21 -66.50 -8.28
N SER A 475 12.98 -67.02 -8.31
CA SER A 475 11.76 -66.27 -8.61
C SER A 475 11.49 -65.15 -7.61
N ARG A 476 11.75 -65.37 -6.32
CA ARG A 476 11.58 -64.37 -5.27
C ARG A 476 12.64 -63.26 -5.38
N VAL A 477 13.89 -63.63 -5.67
CA VAL A 477 14.98 -62.66 -5.91
C VAL A 477 14.68 -61.84 -7.16
N GLU A 478 14.31 -62.47 -8.28
CA GLU A 478 13.97 -61.77 -9.53
C GLU A 478 12.83 -60.76 -9.31
N ARG A 479 11.76 -61.16 -8.61
CA ARG A 479 10.66 -60.25 -8.27
C ARG A 479 11.08 -59.12 -7.36
N ALA A 480 11.87 -59.39 -6.32
CA ALA A 480 12.34 -58.37 -5.39
C ALA A 480 13.28 -57.37 -6.08
N THR A 481 14.17 -57.85 -6.96
CA THR A 481 15.06 -57.00 -7.76
C THR A 481 14.27 -56.18 -8.77
N HIS A 482 13.26 -56.78 -9.43
CA HIS A 482 12.38 -56.04 -10.35
C HIS A 482 11.59 -54.95 -9.61
N ASP A 483 11.01 -55.24 -8.46
CA ASP A 483 10.26 -54.28 -7.64
C ASP A 483 11.18 -53.14 -7.14
N ALA A 484 12.40 -53.46 -6.72
CA ALA A 484 13.40 -52.48 -6.35
C ALA A 484 13.76 -51.56 -7.54
N PHE A 485 13.96 -52.11 -8.74
CA PHE A 485 14.22 -51.31 -9.94
C PHE A 485 13.03 -50.43 -10.32
N VAL A 486 11.79 -50.93 -10.23
CA VAL A 486 10.59 -50.13 -10.51
C VAL A 486 10.45 -48.97 -9.51
N ARG A 487 10.69 -49.22 -8.21
CA ARG A 487 10.65 -48.18 -7.17
C ARG A 487 11.78 -47.16 -7.34
N LEU A 488 12.97 -47.60 -7.74
CA LEU A 488 14.12 -46.72 -7.96
C LEU A 488 13.91 -45.85 -9.22
N ASN A 489 13.33 -46.42 -10.29
CA ASN A 489 13.00 -45.67 -11.49
C ASN A 489 11.85 -44.67 -11.23
N GLY A 490 10.82 -45.06 -10.48
CA GLY A 490 9.76 -44.15 -10.04
C GLY A 490 10.27 -43.04 -9.11
N GLY A 491 11.22 -43.35 -8.22
CA GLY A 491 11.90 -42.36 -7.39
C GLY A 491 12.76 -41.38 -8.21
N ALA A 492 13.45 -41.87 -9.24
CA ALA A 492 14.23 -41.06 -10.16
C ALA A 492 13.34 -40.14 -11.01
N ASP A 493 12.21 -40.63 -11.54
CA ASP A 493 11.22 -39.83 -12.26
C ASP A 493 10.61 -38.75 -11.35
N THR A 494 10.34 -39.09 -10.08
CA THR A 494 9.82 -38.13 -9.10
C THR A 494 10.86 -37.06 -8.77
N LEU A 495 12.14 -37.43 -8.63
CA LEU A 495 13.24 -36.49 -8.44
C LEU A 495 13.44 -35.59 -9.66
N LEU A 496 13.34 -36.14 -10.88
CA LEU A 496 13.41 -35.37 -12.11
C LEU A 496 12.26 -34.35 -12.18
N ALA A 497 11.03 -34.79 -11.89
CA ALA A 497 9.86 -33.91 -11.85
C ALA A 497 9.96 -32.81 -10.79
N ALA A 498 10.49 -33.14 -9.60
CA ALA A 498 10.74 -32.17 -8.54
C ALA A 498 11.83 -31.15 -8.95
N ALA A 499 12.92 -31.61 -9.57
CA ALA A 499 13.98 -30.75 -10.08
C ALA A 499 13.48 -29.82 -11.20
N SER A 500 12.66 -30.32 -12.13
CA SER A 500 12.05 -29.49 -13.18
C SER A 500 11.06 -28.47 -12.62
N ARG A 501 10.27 -28.83 -11.59
CA ARG A 501 9.39 -27.88 -10.89
C ARG A 501 10.18 -26.83 -10.12
N PHE A 502 11.31 -27.21 -9.53
CA PHE A 502 12.21 -26.28 -8.86
C PHE A 502 12.86 -25.31 -9.85
N GLU A 503 13.30 -25.79 -11.02
CA GLU A 503 13.80 -24.92 -12.10
C GLU A 503 12.73 -23.95 -12.60
N ALA A 504 11.49 -24.41 -12.81
CA ALA A 504 10.36 -23.57 -13.19
C ALA A 504 10.06 -22.50 -12.13
N SER A 505 10.01 -22.89 -10.86
CA SER A 505 9.79 -21.97 -9.73
C SER A 505 10.94 -20.96 -9.60
N GLY A 506 12.18 -21.37 -9.90
CA GLY A 506 13.34 -20.48 -9.96
C GLY A 506 13.24 -19.46 -11.09
N LYS A 507 12.76 -19.85 -12.26
CA LYS A 507 12.47 -18.92 -13.38
C LYS A 507 11.33 -17.96 -13.04
N ASP A 508 10.27 -18.43 -12.38
CA ASP A 508 9.16 -17.59 -11.96
C ASP A 508 9.59 -16.57 -10.89
N ALA A 509 10.43 -16.99 -9.93
CA ALA A 509 11.03 -16.11 -8.94
C ALA A 509 11.94 -15.05 -9.60
N ALA A 510 12.79 -15.44 -10.55
CA ALA A 510 13.62 -14.50 -11.32
C ALA A 510 12.76 -13.49 -12.10
N SER A 511 11.69 -13.95 -12.75
CA SER A 511 10.74 -13.07 -13.45
C SER A 511 10.02 -12.10 -12.51
N SER A 512 9.76 -12.53 -11.28
CA SER A 512 9.14 -11.70 -10.24
C SER A 512 10.11 -10.62 -9.76
N PHE A 513 11.40 -10.93 -9.61
CA PHE A 513 12.43 -9.93 -9.35
C PHE A 513 12.58 -8.91 -10.48
N ASP A 514 12.47 -9.34 -11.74
CA ASP A 514 12.44 -8.45 -12.90
C ASP A 514 11.22 -7.51 -12.88
N ARG A 515 10.04 -8.02 -12.48
CA ARG A 515 8.84 -7.20 -12.29
C ARG A 515 9.00 -6.21 -11.15
N VAL A 516 9.61 -6.61 -10.03
CA VAL A 516 9.92 -5.72 -8.91
C VAL A 516 10.88 -4.62 -9.35
N ALA A 517 11.93 -4.95 -10.11
CA ALA A 517 12.84 -3.97 -10.68
C ALA A 517 12.10 -2.98 -11.61
N GLY A 518 11.16 -3.47 -12.43
CA GLY A 518 10.29 -2.64 -13.27
C GLY A 518 9.39 -1.71 -12.46
N VAL A 519 8.79 -2.20 -11.36
CA VAL A 519 7.97 -1.38 -10.45
C VAL A 519 8.80 -0.31 -9.75
N THR A 520 10.01 -0.64 -9.30
CA THR A 520 10.94 0.33 -8.69
C THR A 520 11.36 1.41 -9.69
N SER A 521 11.60 1.04 -10.96
CA SER A 521 11.84 1.99 -12.05
C SER A 521 10.63 2.91 -12.28
N GLY A 522 9.42 2.35 -12.32
CA GLY A 522 8.18 3.14 -12.46
C GLY A 522 7.91 4.06 -11.28
N LEU A 523 8.24 3.64 -10.06
CA LEU A 523 8.18 4.47 -8.85
C LEU A 523 9.18 5.63 -8.90
N ALA A 524 10.39 5.39 -9.40
CA ALA A 524 11.39 6.44 -9.58
C ALA A 524 10.94 7.47 -10.64
N GLU A 525 10.32 7.01 -11.73
CA GLU A 525 9.76 7.88 -12.77
C GLU A 525 8.56 8.69 -12.26
N ALA A 526 7.66 8.06 -11.50
CA ALA A 526 6.54 8.72 -10.84
C ALA A 526 7.03 9.78 -9.82
N ALA A 527 8.04 9.45 -9.01
CA ALA A 527 8.67 10.41 -8.10
C ALA A 527 9.29 11.59 -8.86
N GLY A 528 9.91 11.34 -10.02
CA GLY A 528 10.41 12.38 -10.92
C GLY A 528 9.30 13.29 -11.46
N SER A 529 8.16 12.71 -11.84
CA SER A 529 6.99 13.45 -12.33
C SER A 529 6.34 14.27 -11.21
N VAL A 530 6.21 13.72 -10.00
CA VAL A 530 5.72 14.45 -8.81
C VAL A 530 6.68 15.58 -8.43
N ALA A 531 8.00 15.36 -8.48
CA ALA A 531 8.98 16.42 -8.26
C ALA A 531 8.94 17.51 -9.36
N GLY A 532 8.56 17.14 -10.58
CA GLY A 532 8.27 18.07 -11.68
C GLY A 532 7.00 18.90 -11.41
N ALA A 533 5.92 18.26 -10.98
CA ALA A 533 4.67 18.91 -10.61
C ALA A 533 4.83 19.84 -9.41
N ALA A 534 5.61 19.45 -8.41
CA ALA A 534 5.95 20.29 -7.25
C ALA A 534 6.72 21.56 -7.67
N ARG A 535 7.67 21.44 -8.60
CA ARG A 535 8.35 22.62 -9.20
C ARG A 535 7.39 23.47 -10.02
N GLY A 536 6.43 22.86 -10.71
CA GLY A 536 5.36 23.57 -11.41
C GLY A 536 4.46 24.37 -10.46
N LEU A 537 4.10 23.80 -9.31
CA LEU A 537 3.34 24.49 -8.26
C LEU A 537 4.13 25.65 -7.66
N ASP A 538 5.45 25.50 -7.48
CA ASP A 538 6.33 26.59 -7.05
C ASP A 538 6.32 27.76 -8.05
N GLY A 539 6.32 27.44 -9.35
CA GLY A 539 6.12 28.41 -10.43
C GLY A 539 4.77 29.12 -10.39
N VAL A 540 3.67 28.38 -10.17
CA VAL A 540 2.32 28.96 -10.03
C VAL A 540 2.22 29.87 -8.81
N VAL A 541 2.86 29.51 -7.69
CA VAL A 541 2.89 30.35 -6.48
C VAL A 541 3.70 31.63 -6.74
N ALA A 542 4.79 31.56 -7.49
CA ALA A 542 5.57 32.72 -7.91
C ALA A 542 4.74 33.64 -8.82
N ASP A 543 4.05 33.09 -9.82
CA ASP A 543 3.15 33.85 -10.71
C ASP A 543 1.98 34.48 -9.93
N HIS A 544 1.45 33.78 -8.93
CA HIS A 544 0.38 34.31 -8.09
C HIS A 544 0.85 35.48 -7.21
N ARG A 545 2.10 35.44 -6.72
CA ARG A 545 2.73 36.59 -6.05
C ARG A 545 2.88 37.77 -7.02
N ALA A 546 3.40 37.53 -8.21
CA ALA A 546 3.55 38.57 -9.23
C ALA A 546 2.20 39.20 -9.63
N ALA A 547 1.15 38.38 -9.75
CA ALA A 547 -0.21 38.85 -10.01
C ALA A 547 -0.75 39.71 -8.85
N ARG A 548 -0.51 39.31 -7.59
CA ARG A 548 -0.86 40.11 -6.41
C ARG A 548 -0.14 41.46 -6.39
N ASP A 549 1.15 41.49 -6.71
CA ASP A 549 1.93 42.72 -6.76
C ASP A 549 1.43 43.65 -7.87
N SER A 550 1.07 43.09 -9.03
CA SER A 550 0.45 43.85 -10.13
C SER A 550 -0.92 44.41 -9.74
N VAL A 551 -1.76 43.63 -9.05
CA VAL A 551 -3.05 44.10 -8.52
C VAL A 551 -2.86 45.19 -7.47
N ALA A 552 -1.88 45.05 -6.57
CA ALA A 552 -1.55 46.09 -5.59
C ALA A 552 -1.12 47.39 -6.29
N ALA A 553 -0.28 47.31 -7.32
CA ALA A 553 0.12 48.46 -8.12
C ALA A 553 -1.06 49.10 -8.89
N MET A 554 -1.98 48.29 -9.41
CA MET A 554 -3.21 48.80 -10.04
C MET A 554 -4.10 49.52 -9.04
N VAL A 555 -4.28 48.97 -7.84
CA VAL A 555 -5.07 49.59 -6.76
C VAL A 555 -4.43 50.91 -6.30
N GLU A 556 -3.11 50.96 -6.17
CA GLU A 556 -2.36 52.18 -5.84
C GLU A 556 -2.56 53.26 -6.93
N SER A 557 -2.46 52.88 -8.20
CA SER A 557 -2.71 53.78 -9.33
C SER A 557 -4.16 54.29 -9.38
N LEU A 558 -5.13 53.40 -9.08
CA LEU A 558 -6.54 53.74 -9.03
C LEU A 558 -6.84 54.70 -7.86
N ARG A 559 -6.21 54.48 -6.70
CA ARG A 559 -6.24 55.42 -5.57
C ARG A 559 -5.67 56.79 -5.95
N GLY A 560 -4.52 56.82 -6.62
CA GLY A 560 -3.93 58.06 -7.13
C GLY A 560 -4.84 58.80 -8.11
N THR A 561 -5.53 58.06 -8.98
CA THR A 561 -6.49 58.62 -9.94
C THR A 561 -7.72 59.20 -9.23
N VAL A 562 -8.24 58.52 -8.20
CA VAL A 562 -9.36 59.01 -7.38
C VAL A 562 -8.96 60.25 -6.58
N GLU A 563 -7.75 60.29 -6.01
CA GLU A 563 -7.25 61.49 -5.31
C GLU A 563 -7.02 62.68 -6.26
N ALA A 564 -6.60 62.42 -7.50
CA ALA A 564 -6.48 63.46 -8.53
C ALA A 564 -7.86 63.99 -8.95
N ALA A 565 -8.81 63.10 -9.23
CA ALA A 565 -10.18 63.46 -9.58
C ALA A 565 -10.89 64.21 -8.43
N SER A 566 -10.66 63.81 -7.17
CA SER A 566 -11.19 64.51 -5.99
C SER A 566 -10.59 65.91 -5.84
N ARG A 567 -9.29 66.07 -6.08
CA ARG A 567 -8.64 67.39 -6.12
C ARG A 567 -9.19 68.27 -7.24
N GLU A 568 -9.37 67.72 -8.43
CA GLU A 568 -9.92 68.44 -9.58
C GLU A 568 -11.39 68.83 -9.38
N ALA A 569 -12.20 67.97 -8.77
CA ALA A 569 -13.57 68.29 -8.39
C ALA A 569 -13.63 69.41 -7.33
N SER A 570 -12.72 69.41 -6.36
CA SER A 570 -12.58 70.47 -5.35
C SER A 570 -12.16 71.81 -5.98
N ILE A 571 -11.18 71.80 -6.89
CA ILE A 571 -10.77 73.00 -7.64
C ILE A 571 -11.93 73.51 -8.49
N THR A 572 -12.69 72.63 -9.14
CA THR A 572 -13.86 73.01 -9.93
C THR A 572 -14.94 73.66 -9.06
N ALA A 573 -15.16 73.15 -7.85
CA ALA A 573 -16.08 73.74 -6.88
C ALA A 573 -15.62 75.12 -6.39
N ASP A 574 -14.32 75.30 -6.12
CA ASP A 574 -13.74 76.61 -5.73
C ASP A 574 -13.85 77.64 -6.88
N VAL A 575 -13.52 77.24 -8.11
CA VAL A 575 -13.66 78.09 -9.29
C VAL A 575 -15.13 78.50 -9.50
N LEU A 576 -16.08 77.57 -9.34
CA LEU A 576 -17.50 77.88 -9.45
C LEU A 576 -17.94 78.87 -8.37
N GLY A 577 -17.51 78.70 -7.12
CA GLY A 577 -17.79 79.64 -6.04
C GLY A 577 -17.17 81.03 -6.27
N ARG A 578 -15.96 81.09 -6.85
CA ARG A 578 -15.33 82.37 -7.23
C ARG A 578 -16.06 83.05 -8.38
N ILE A 579 -16.58 82.30 -9.36
CA ILE A 579 -17.40 82.83 -10.46
C ILE A 579 -18.72 83.38 -9.93
N GLU A 580 -19.39 82.65 -9.03
CA GLU A 580 -20.64 83.10 -8.40
C GLU A 580 -20.42 84.38 -7.58
N GLY A 581 -19.35 84.43 -6.77
CA GLY A 581 -18.97 85.62 -6.01
C GLY A 581 -18.58 86.82 -6.90
N ALA A 582 -17.91 86.58 -8.03
CA ALA A 582 -17.60 87.63 -9.00
C ALA A 582 -18.86 88.15 -9.71
N SER A 583 -19.80 87.27 -10.04
CA SER A 583 -21.09 87.63 -10.65
C SER A 583 -21.95 88.46 -9.69
N GLN A 584 -22.01 88.10 -8.40
CA GLN A 584 -22.69 88.91 -7.38
C GLN A 584 -22.04 90.29 -7.20
N LYS A 585 -20.71 90.37 -7.17
CA LYS A 585 -20.01 91.66 -7.09
C LYS A 585 -20.24 92.53 -8.32
N LEU A 586 -20.28 91.94 -9.52
CA LEU A 586 -20.62 92.65 -10.75
C LEU A 586 -22.07 93.16 -10.73
N ALA A 587 -23.01 92.36 -10.26
CA ALA A 587 -24.40 92.78 -10.10
C ALA A 587 -24.55 93.94 -9.08
N ALA A 588 -23.82 93.88 -7.96
CA ALA A 588 -23.78 94.96 -6.98
C ALA A 588 -23.14 96.24 -7.56
N ALA A 589 -22.03 96.11 -8.27
CA ALA A 589 -21.37 97.25 -8.93
C ALA A 589 -22.23 97.86 -10.04
N GLN A 590 -23.01 97.05 -10.76
CA GLN A 590 -23.98 97.53 -11.75
C GLN A 590 -25.09 98.33 -11.06
N ALA A 591 -25.66 97.84 -9.97
CA ALA A 591 -26.69 98.56 -9.22
C ALA A 591 -26.17 99.89 -8.63
N GLU A 592 -24.92 99.91 -8.16
CA GLU A 592 -24.26 101.12 -7.69
C GLU A 592 -23.97 102.10 -8.83
N ALA A 593 -23.54 101.61 -9.99
CA ALA A 593 -23.33 102.44 -11.18
C ALA A 593 -24.64 103.03 -11.71
N ASP A 594 -25.73 102.25 -11.73
CA ASP A 594 -27.07 102.73 -12.11
C ASP A 594 -27.54 103.83 -11.14
N GLY A 595 -27.36 103.63 -9.83
CA GLY A 595 -27.66 104.65 -8.82
C GLY A 595 -26.84 105.93 -8.97
N PHE A 596 -25.54 105.80 -9.26
CA PHE A 596 -24.68 106.95 -9.54
C PHE A 596 -25.09 107.69 -10.83
N LEU A 597 -25.48 106.96 -11.88
CA LEU A 597 -25.96 107.57 -13.13
C LEU A 597 -27.28 108.32 -12.93
N ASP A 598 -28.19 107.81 -12.11
CA ASP A 598 -29.43 108.52 -11.73
C ASP A 598 -29.12 109.81 -10.95
N GLU A 599 -28.18 109.77 -9.99
CA GLU A 599 -27.75 110.96 -9.25
C GLU A 599 -27.09 112.00 -10.16
N VAL A 600 -26.25 111.56 -11.11
CA VAL A 600 -25.67 112.45 -12.13
C VAL A 600 -26.75 113.05 -13.04
N ALA A 601 -27.75 112.27 -13.45
CA ALA A 601 -28.86 112.76 -14.25
C ALA A 601 -29.67 113.84 -13.51
N GLU A 602 -29.95 113.62 -12.22
CA GLU A 602 -30.63 114.62 -11.37
C GLU A 602 -29.80 115.90 -11.21
N VAL A 603 -28.49 115.78 -10.97
CA VAL A 603 -27.59 116.94 -10.86
C VAL A 603 -27.51 117.71 -12.18
N ILE A 604 -27.49 117.03 -13.33
CA ILE A 604 -27.52 117.66 -14.65
C ILE A 604 -28.85 118.41 -14.86
N GLU A 605 -29.98 117.81 -14.51
CA GLU A 605 -31.30 118.45 -14.60
C GLU A 605 -31.37 119.72 -13.72
N GLN A 606 -30.97 119.62 -12.45
CA GLN A 606 -30.95 120.75 -11.53
C GLN A 606 -29.97 121.85 -11.99
N SER A 607 -28.82 121.48 -12.54
CA SER A 607 -27.84 122.44 -13.06
C SER A 607 -28.35 123.16 -14.30
N HIS A 608 -29.02 122.45 -15.22
CA HIS A 608 -29.65 123.07 -16.39
C HIS A 608 -30.77 124.03 -16.00
N LEU A 609 -31.60 123.68 -15.01
CA LEU A 609 -32.63 124.56 -14.46
C LEU A 609 -32.03 125.84 -13.86
N LYS A 610 -31.03 125.71 -12.99
CA LYS A 610 -30.34 126.86 -12.37
C LYS A 610 -29.64 127.74 -13.42
N PHE A 611 -29.03 127.14 -14.44
CA PHE A 611 -28.39 127.88 -15.53
C PHE A 611 -29.41 128.67 -16.36
N ALA A 612 -30.54 128.05 -16.72
CA ALA A 612 -31.60 128.73 -17.47
C ALA A 612 -32.20 129.90 -16.68
N GLU A 613 -32.41 129.72 -15.37
CA GLU A 613 -32.92 130.75 -14.47
C GLU A 613 -31.90 131.89 -14.26
N GLY A 614 -30.63 131.55 -14.09
CA GLY A 614 -29.52 132.50 -13.99
C GLY A 614 -29.30 133.32 -15.26
N MET A 615 -29.34 132.70 -16.45
CA MET A 615 -29.27 133.41 -17.73
C MET A 615 -30.44 134.39 -17.90
N LYS A 616 -31.66 133.96 -17.58
CA LYS A 616 -32.85 134.82 -17.66
C LYS A 616 -32.72 136.01 -16.72
N GLY A 617 -32.27 135.80 -15.49
CA GLY A 617 -32.00 136.87 -14.52
C GLY A 617 -30.94 137.85 -15.01
N THR A 618 -29.83 137.34 -15.53
CA THR A 618 -28.69 138.17 -15.99
C THR A 618 -29.06 139.02 -17.20
N VAL A 619 -29.82 138.47 -18.17
CA VAL A 619 -30.28 139.23 -19.34
C VAL A 619 -31.27 140.32 -18.96
N VAL A 620 -32.18 140.04 -18.02
CA VAL A 620 -33.14 141.04 -17.51
C VAL A 620 -32.42 142.16 -16.77
N GLU A 621 -31.46 141.83 -15.90
CA GLU A 621 -30.70 142.83 -15.14
C GLU A 621 -29.78 143.65 -16.04
N ALA A 622 -29.07 143.03 -16.98
CA ALA A 622 -28.24 143.73 -17.96
C ALA A 622 -29.07 144.71 -18.81
N ASN A 623 -30.28 144.32 -19.23
CA ASN A 623 -31.16 145.21 -19.98
C ASN A 623 -31.67 146.38 -19.12
N ARG A 624 -32.00 146.10 -17.85
CA ARG A 624 -32.41 147.14 -16.89
C ARG A 624 -31.28 148.13 -16.60
N GLN A 625 -30.06 147.64 -16.43
CA GLN A 625 -28.87 148.44 -16.19
C GLN A 625 -28.50 149.26 -17.43
N PHE A 626 -28.59 148.68 -18.64
CA PHE A 626 -28.41 149.40 -19.90
C PHE A 626 -29.37 150.58 -20.03
N HIS A 627 -30.67 150.39 -19.74
CA HIS A 627 -31.65 151.48 -19.73
C HIS A 627 -31.37 152.55 -18.67
N LYS A 628 -30.85 152.14 -17.50
CA LYS A 628 -30.50 153.05 -16.41
C LYS A 628 -29.30 153.93 -16.76
N GLU A 629 -28.25 153.34 -17.33
CA GLU A 629 -27.07 154.07 -17.80
C GLU A 629 -27.41 155.00 -18.98
N LEU A 630 -28.27 154.57 -19.91
CA LEU A 630 -28.75 155.42 -21.00
C LEU A 630 -29.52 156.66 -20.48
N THR A 631 -30.33 156.46 -19.43
CA THR A 631 -31.08 157.54 -18.75
C THR A 631 -30.13 158.47 -17.99
N SER A 632 -29.11 157.93 -17.33
CA SER A 632 -28.09 158.71 -16.61
C SER A 632 -27.25 159.55 -17.56
N ALA A 633 -26.77 158.96 -18.66
CA ALA A 633 -25.98 159.66 -19.67
C ALA A 633 -26.76 160.80 -20.33
N THR A 634 -28.05 160.58 -20.63
CA THR A 634 -28.92 161.64 -21.17
C THR A 634 -29.24 162.73 -20.13
N GLY A 635 -29.32 162.36 -18.85
CA GLY A 635 -29.43 163.31 -17.73
C GLY A 635 -28.19 164.20 -17.60
N LEU A 636 -27.00 163.61 -17.57
CA LEU A 636 -25.72 164.34 -17.49
C LEU A 636 -25.49 165.25 -18.70
N LEU A 637 -25.92 164.84 -19.90
CA LEU A 637 -25.85 165.69 -21.09
C LEU A 637 -26.74 166.93 -20.96
N LYS A 638 -27.93 166.77 -20.36
CA LYS A 638 -28.85 167.87 -20.07
C LYS A 638 -28.27 168.82 -19.01
N GLU A 639 -27.66 168.26 -17.98
CA GLU A 639 -27.04 169.02 -16.89
C GLU A 639 -25.81 169.81 -17.36
N ALA A 640 -24.96 169.22 -18.20
CA ALA A 640 -23.82 169.90 -18.82
C ALA A 640 -24.26 171.04 -19.75
N ILE A 641 -25.38 170.89 -20.46
CA ILE A 641 -25.95 171.98 -21.27
C ILE A 641 -26.47 173.11 -20.37
N GLN A 642 -27.11 172.80 -19.24
CA GLN A 642 -27.60 173.79 -18.27
C GLN A 642 -26.47 174.50 -17.51
N GLU A 643 -25.38 173.81 -17.16
CA GLU A 643 -24.18 174.44 -16.57
C GLU A 643 -23.48 175.37 -17.55
N LEU A 644 -23.36 174.97 -18.84
CA LEU A 644 -22.76 175.82 -19.87
C LEU A 644 -23.58 177.10 -20.12
N GLU A 645 -24.91 177.00 -20.05
CA GLU A 645 -25.82 178.15 -20.14
C GLU A 645 -25.65 179.11 -18.95
N SER A 646 -25.45 178.57 -17.74
CA SER A 646 -25.22 179.37 -16.54
C SER A 646 -23.83 180.02 -16.48
N ALA A 647 -22.80 179.40 -17.06
CA ALA A 647 -21.41 179.85 -16.98
C ALA A 647 -21.03 180.97 -17.97
N VAL A 648 -21.84 181.25 -19.00
CA VAL A 648 -21.47 182.17 -20.09
C VAL A 648 -22.35 183.44 -20.16
N THR A 649 -23.05 183.79 -19.07
CA THR A 649 -23.62 185.14 -18.89
C THR A 649 -22.54 186.07 -18.28
N PRO A 650 -22.23 187.25 -18.87
CA PRO A 650 -20.95 187.92 -18.66
C PRO A 650 -20.95 188.92 -17.49
N ALA A 651 -19.91 188.89 -16.65
CA ALA A 651 -19.60 189.96 -15.69
C ALA A 651 -18.94 191.14 -16.42
N THR A 652 -19.67 192.26 -16.57
CA THR A 652 -18.96 193.55 -16.70
C THR A 652 -18.60 194.05 -15.31
N ARG A 653 -17.31 193.90 -15.03
CA ARG A 653 -16.47 194.81 -14.24
C ARG A 653 -16.67 194.81 -12.72
N HIS A 654 -15.51 194.61 -12.09
CA HIS A 654 -15.01 195.33 -10.92
C HIS A 654 -16.08 195.80 -9.93
N ALA A 655 -16.12 195.09 -8.80
CA ALA A 655 -16.39 195.63 -7.47
C ALA A 655 -17.31 196.86 -7.41
N ALA A 656 -18.60 196.61 -7.20
CA ALA A 656 -19.50 197.42 -6.36
C ALA A 656 -20.92 196.86 -6.47
#